data_AF-A0A095XFX2-F1
#
_entry.id   AF-A0A095XFX2-F1
#
_cell.length_a   1.000
_cell.length_b   1.000
_cell.length_c   1.000
_cell.angle_alpha   90.00
_cell.angle_beta   90.00
_cell.angle_gamma   90.00
#
_symmetry.space_group_name_H-M   'P 1'
#
loop_
_entity.id
_entity.type
_entity.pdbx_description
1 polymer ?
#
loop_
_entity_poly.entity_id
_entity_poly.type
_entity_poly.pdbx_seq_one_letter_code
_entity_poly.pdbx_strand_id
1 'polypeptide(L)'
;MKKNNTFEEFAAALVEGDNFAIFPHVDPDGDALGASVSLALALSSIGKNVKILIDEAEYGGLDIKEELLFIDSEKQFFTVDSSFVAEKTYGIMMDCGEISRIAGRLNRDEIFRKCSKTFCLDHHASSTPLADFNVIIPETAATCQLVWQLFKSMQKYGLVVDKAMAEAVYVGILTDTGGFRYSNTSAETHIIASEIFALGADHYAISKQVFESNPLRSMKLKFAAMGVADFSCGNRIAITYVDSKMLKSAGATLKDSDGIVEEVRIIDSVEVACLCKEQADGSVKVSMRSKTSVDVSKIGMKFSGGGHKRAAGCTIHKPIAEAVKLMKSELKAAVEAEYYGIININKAPNMTSHDVVAIIRRKLGIKKVGHTGTLDPMATGVLPVAIGNATRFIEYLDKDVKTYVAGVKLGIMTDTLDIWGESVHDSRNINKIDFDTELIIKTIQKFKGVIEQEPPMYSAIKVDGKKLYEYARKEEEVEIPKRKIKIFDIEYIDKGNKEYLEDLTGIRTELTGIGDDPTSMIAGTKNIRPDDESDFYIKVKCSRGTYVRSLIRDIGCELGTDAVMSFLVRTKSGEFSITDACNIDEIKELDSNKIKDFIVPIDSKINYMGRIQLEDSDSIKFQNGGKVSLKNIKRKDAETSSSDDKRNIYLVYNSLDQDFLGTGRIVDGKYLKAEKVLPR
;
A
#
# COMPACT_ATOMS: atom_id res chain seq x y z
N MET A 1 -19.67 -27.71 27.36
CA MET A 1 -18.74 -27.23 26.32
C MET A 1 -17.67 -28.29 26.16
N LYS A 2 -17.28 -28.60 24.92
CA LYS A 2 -16.11 -29.45 24.67
C LYS A 2 -14.87 -28.73 25.23
N LYS A 3 -13.93 -29.48 25.80
CA LYS A 3 -12.76 -28.94 26.50
C LYS A 3 -11.48 -29.50 25.90
N ASN A 4 -10.35 -28.87 26.21
CA ASN A 4 -9.04 -29.45 26.00
C ASN A 4 -8.82 -30.59 27.00
N ASN A 5 -8.21 -31.68 26.55
CA ASN A 5 -7.89 -32.88 27.32
C ASN A 5 -6.39 -32.96 27.56
N THR A 6 -5.99 -33.78 28.54
CA THR A 6 -4.59 -34.18 28.65
C THR A 6 -4.25 -35.26 27.64
N PHE A 7 -2.96 -35.45 27.32
CA PHE A 7 -2.53 -36.55 26.46
C PHE A 7 -2.92 -37.93 27.02
N GLU A 8 -2.99 -38.09 28.34
CA GLU A 8 -3.42 -39.33 28.99
C GLU A 8 -4.92 -39.60 28.79
N GLU A 9 -5.77 -38.59 28.95
CA GLU A 9 -7.21 -38.69 28.69
C GLU A 9 -7.46 -39.00 27.22
N PHE A 10 -6.75 -38.32 26.32
CA PHE A 10 -6.85 -38.50 24.88
C PHE A 10 -6.41 -39.92 24.48
N ALA A 11 -5.23 -40.36 24.92
CA ALA A 11 -4.72 -41.71 24.64
C ALA A 11 -5.65 -42.81 25.17
N ALA A 12 -6.15 -42.65 26.39
CA ALA A 12 -7.07 -43.63 26.99
C ALA A 12 -8.35 -43.81 26.16
N ALA A 13 -8.96 -42.70 25.73
CA ALA A 13 -10.15 -42.75 24.90
C ALA A 13 -9.86 -43.26 23.48
N LEU A 14 -8.67 -42.99 22.94
CA LEU A 14 -8.27 -43.40 21.60
C LEU A 14 -8.13 -44.92 21.51
N VAL A 15 -7.46 -45.56 22.47
CA VAL A 15 -7.19 -47.02 22.43
C VAL A 15 -8.43 -47.90 22.58
N GLU A 16 -9.56 -47.34 23.04
CA GLU A 16 -10.86 -48.02 23.10
C GLU A 16 -11.46 -48.32 21.71
N GLY A 17 -11.09 -47.56 20.68
CA GLY A 17 -11.60 -47.73 19.32
C GLY A 17 -10.90 -48.84 18.55
N ASP A 18 -11.59 -49.46 17.60
CA ASP A 18 -11.01 -50.51 16.72
C ASP A 18 -10.82 -50.05 15.26
N ASN A 19 -11.65 -49.10 14.80
CA ASN A 19 -11.63 -48.60 13.42
C ASN A 19 -11.52 -47.07 13.43
N PHE A 20 -10.60 -46.52 12.65
CA PHE A 20 -10.26 -45.11 12.65
C PHE A 20 -10.24 -44.52 11.24
N ALA A 21 -10.77 -43.30 11.13
CA ALA A 21 -10.64 -42.45 9.97
C ALA A 21 -9.91 -41.17 10.39
N ILE A 22 -8.75 -40.89 9.79
CA ILE A 22 -7.98 -39.65 10.03
C ILE A 22 -8.30 -38.65 8.92
N PHE A 23 -8.52 -37.40 9.30
CA PHE A 23 -8.95 -36.29 8.45
C PHE A 23 -7.95 -35.13 8.58
N PRO A 24 -6.88 -35.09 7.78
CA PRO A 24 -6.06 -33.90 7.64
C PRO A 24 -6.82 -32.82 6.86
N HIS A 25 -6.38 -31.56 6.96
CA HIS A 25 -6.96 -30.47 6.19
C HIS A 25 -6.85 -30.68 4.67
N VAL A 26 -7.63 -29.96 3.86
CA VAL A 26 -7.49 -29.92 2.39
C VAL A 26 -6.15 -29.32 1.99
N ASP A 27 -5.57 -29.73 0.85
CA ASP A 27 -4.18 -29.41 0.48
C ASP A 27 -3.20 -29.66 1.66
N PRO A 28 -3.17 -30.90 2.20
CA PRO A 28 -2.39 -31.24 3.39
C PRO A 28 -0.90 -31.06 3.14
N ASP A 29 -0.22 -30.42 4.10
CA ASP A 29 1.21 -30.22 4.06
C ASP A 29 1.98 -31.34 4.80
N GLY A 30 3.29 -31.14 5.01
CA GLY A 30 4.13 -32.12 5.65
C GLY A 30 3.76 -32.38 7.11
N ASP A 31 3.21 -31.40 7.83
CA ASP A 31 2.84 -31.58 9.22
C ASP A 31 1.52 -32.33 9.35
N ALA A 32 0.52 -31.93 8.58
CA ALA A 32 -0.75 -32.64 8.52
C ALA A 32 -0.58 -34.11 8.12
N LEU A 33 0.24 -34.39 7.08
CA LEU A 33 0.52 -35.76 6.63
C LEU A 33 1.44 -36.52 7.57
N GLY A 34 2.51 -35.89 8.08
CA GLY A 34 3.43 -36.50 9.04
C GLY A 34 2.71 -36.93 10.32
N ALA A 35 1.86 -36.06 10.86
CA ALA A 35 1.05 -36.33 12.05
C ALA A 35 0.01 -37.43 11.80
N SER A 36 -0.64 -37.41 10.62
CA SER A 36 -1.62 -38.42 10.23
C SER A 36 -1.01 -39.80 10.05
N VAL A 37 0.11 -39.91 9.30
CA VAL A 37 0.76 -41.20 9.03
C VAL A 37 1.42 -41.76 10.28
N SER A 38 2.11 -40.93 11.06
CA SER A 38 2.73 -41.36 12.31
C SER A 38 1.70 -41.94 13.29
N LEU A 39 0.54 -41.29 13.46
CA LEU A 39 -0.55 -41.84 14.28
C LEU A 39 -1.19 -43.09 13.67
N ALA A 40 -1.34 -43.16 12.35
CA ALA A 40 -1.85 -44.36 11.68
C ALA A 40 -0.93 -45.56 11.89
N LEU A 41 0.38 -45.38 11.76
CA LEU A 41 1.40 -46.40 12.07
C LEU A 41 1.29 -46.85 13.53
N ALA A 42 1.21 -45.91 14.47
CA ALA A 42 1.08 -46.22 15.89
C ALA A 42 -0.18 -47.02 16.21
N LEU A 43 -1.36 -46.60 15.72
CA LEU A 43 -2.62 -47.31 15.90
C LEU A 43 -2.59 -48.70 15.25
N SER A 44 -2.04 -48.81 14.04
CA SER A 44 -1.91 -50.09 13.34
C SER A 44 -1.00 -51.07 14.09
N SER A 45 0.12 -50.58 14.66
CA SER A 45 1.07 -51.40 15.42
C SER A 45 0.47 -52.05 16.69
N ILE A 46 -0.57 -51.43 17.26
CA ILE A 46 -1.32 -51.98 18.41
C ILE A 46 -2.63 -52.67 17.98
N GLY A 47 -2.72 -53.07 16.71
CA GLY A 47 -3.78 -53.94 16.19
C GLY A 47 -5.06 -53.24 15.78
N LYS A 48 -5.03 -51.93 15.51
CA LYS A 48 -6.21 -51.16 15.09
C LYS A 48 -6.28 -51.01 13.57
N ASN A 49 -7.49 -50.87 13.04
CA ASN A 49 -7.73 -50.59 11.63
C ASN A 49 -7.80 -49.08 11.41
N VAL A 50 -6.96 -48.54 10.53
CA VAL A 50 -6.90 -47.10 10.29
C VAL A 50 -6.71 -46.79 8.81
N LYS A 51 -7.41 -45.76 8.35
CA LYS A 51 -7.22 -45.15 7.03
C LYS A 51 -7.19 -43.64 7.17
N ILE A 52 -6.43 -42.98 6.30
CA ILE A 52 -6.33 -41.53 6.24
C ILE A 52 -7.12 -41.09 5.01
N LEU A 53 -8.25 -40.40 5.24
CA LEU A 53 -9.14 -39.96 4.19
C LEU A 53 -8.65 -38.64 3.62
N ILE A 54 -8.00 -38.71 2.47
CA ILE A 54 -7.44 -37.59 1.72
C ILE A 54 -8.51 -37.10 0.73
N ASP A 55 -8.59 -35.79 0.52
CA ASP A 55 -9.52 -35.26 -0.47
C ASP A 55 -9.11 -35.63 -1.90
N GLU A 56 -10.04 -35.52 -2.83
CA GLU A 56 -9.72 -35.73 -4.24
C GLU A 56 -9.04 -34.48 -4.81
N ALA A 57 -7.90 -34.67 -5.48
CA ALA A 57 -7.23 -33.60 -6.20
C ALA A 57 -8.12 -33.06 -7.33
N GLU A 58 -7.92 -31.80 -7.72
CA GLU A 58 -8.71 -31.16 -8.80
C GLU A 58 -8.72 -31.96 -10.11
N TYR A 59 -7.66 -32.74 -10.36
CA TYR A 59 -7.48 -33.54 -11.57
C TYR A 59 -7.47 -35.05 -11.30
N GLY A 60 -8.09 -35.48 -10.19
CA GLY A 60 -8.22 -36.89 -9.78
C GLY A 60 -7.03 -37.43 -8.98
N GLY A 61 -7.30 -38.44 -8.17
CA GLY A 61 -6.31 -39.04 -7.26
C GLY A 61 -6.19 -38.30 -5.92
N LEU A 62 -5.12 -38.59 -5.18
CA LEU A 62 -4.87 -38.00 -3.86
C LEU A 62 -4.47 -36.53 -3.99
N ASP A 63 -5.13 -35.65 -3.24
CA ASP A 63 -4.73 -34.25 -3.04
C ASP A 63 -3.49 -34.17 -2.14
N ILE A 64 -2.35 -34.65 -2.63
CA ILE A 64 -1.05 -34.67 -1.93
C ILE A 64 0.05 -34.24 -2.89
N LYS A 65 1.01 -33.47 -2.40
CA LYS A 65 2.23 -33.10 -3.13
C LYS A 65 3.12 -34.32 -3.36
N GLU A 66 3.69 -34.44 -4.56
CA GLU A 66 4.40 -35.66 -4.99
C GLU A 66 5.60 -35.98 -4.08
N GLU A 67 6.29 -34.94 -3.63
CA GLU A 67 7.40 -35.00 -2.69
C GLU A 67 7.03 -35.54 -1.31
N LEU A 68 5.74 -35.59 -0.93
CA LEU A 68 5.24 -36.10 0.36
C LEU A 68 4.61 -37.50 0.25
N LEU A 69 4.44 -38.04 -0.96
CA LEU A 69 3.86 -39.39 -1.14
C LEU A 69 4.72 -40.51 -0.53
N PHE A 70 6.01 -40.27 -0.32
CA PHE A 70 6.93 -41.27 0.26
C PHE A 70 6.60 -41.63 1.72
N ILE A 71 5.91 -40.75 2.45
CA ILE A 71 5.57 -40.97 3.87
C ILE A 71 4.67 -42.21 4.02
N ASP A 72 3.83 -42.51 3.01
CA ASP A 72 3.06 -43.74 2.88
C ASP A 72 3.45 -44.49 1.59
N SER A 73 4.74 -44.76 1.41
CA SER A 73 5.29 -45.37 0.19
C SER A 73 4.68 -46.75 -0.14
N GLU A 74 4.25 -47.49 0.88
CA GLU A 74 3.57 -48.78 0.73
C GLU A 74 2.07 -48.65 0.44
N LYS A 75 1.54 -47.41 0.38
CA LYS A 75 0.12 -47.08 0.11
C LYS A 75 -0.84 -47.81 1.06
N GLN A 76 -0.46 -47.87 2.33
CA GLN A 76 -1.20 -48.60 3.35
C GLN A 76 -2.38 -47.78 3.88
N PHE A 77 -2.26 -46.46 3.98
CA PHE A 77 -3.17 -45.63 4.76
C PHE A 77 -3.97 -44.64 3.92
N PHE A 78 -3.35 -43.97 2.97
CA PHE A 78 -4.01 -42.95 2.16
C PHE A 78 -5.12 -43.54 1.30
N THR A 79 -6.30 -42.93 1.36
CA THR A 79 -7.45 -43.32 0.54
C THR A 79 -8.35 -42.13 0.23
N VAL A 80 -9.01 -42.19 -0.92
CA VAL A 80 -10.18 -41.34 -1.25
C VAL A 80 -11.50 -42.08 -1.01
N ASP A 81 -11.45 -43.40 -0.84
CA ASP A 81 -12.62 -44.23 -0.57
C ASP A 81 -13.06 -44.05 0.89
N SER A 82 -14.26 -43.52 1.09
CA SER A 82 -14.88 -43.33 2.40
C SER A 82 -15.81 -44.48 2.82
N SER A 83 -15.95 -45.53 2.00
CA SER A 83 -16.88 -46.65 2.27
C SER A 83 -16.56 -47.42 3.55
N PHE A 84 -15.31 -47.35 4.03
CA PHE A 84 -14.88 -47.97 5.29
C PHE A 84 -15.43 -47.26 6.54
N VAL A 85 -15.93 -46.03 6.42
CA VAL A 85 -16.47 -45.26 7.56
C VAL A 85 -17.87 -45.76 7.91
N ALA A 86 -17.93 -46.68 8.88
CA ALA A 86 -19.16 -47.22 9.46
C ALA A 86 -19.51 -46.56 10.81
N GLU A 87 -20.69 -46.87 11.38
CA GLU A 87 -21.15 -46.31 12.67
C GLU A 87 -20.15 -46.46 13.83
N LYS A 88 -19.33 -47.52 13.85
CA LYS A 88 -18.31 -47.77 14.90
C LYS A 88 -16.92 -47.19 14.59
N THR A 89 -16.83 -46.26 13.65
CA THR A 89 -15.55 -45.62 13.27
C THR A 89 -15.29 -44.39 14.13
N TYR A 90 -14.07 -44.27 14.66
CA TYR A 90 -13.61 -43.07 15.34
C TYR A 90 -12.99 -42.10 14.33
N GLY A 91 -13.39 -40.83 14.39
CA GLY A 91 -12.90 -39.79 13.50
C GLY A 91 -11.82 -38.95 14.18
N ILE A 92 -10.68 -38.73 13.53
CA ILE A 92 -9.58 -37.92 14.07
C ILE A 92 -9.29 -36.77 13.12
N MET A 93 -9.58 -35.53 13.53
CA MET A 93 -9.09 -34.34 12.83
C MET A 93 -7.63 -34.11 13.21
N MET A 94 -6.79 -33.92 12.20
CA MET A 94 -5.36 -33.75 12.37
C MET A 94 -4.92 -32.42 11.76
N ASP A 95 -4.17 -31.64 12.53
CA ASP A 95 -3.61 -30.36 12.12
C ASP A 95 -4.66 -29.35 11.63
N CYS A 96 -5.86 -29.43 12.23
CA CYS A 96 -6.93 -28.48 11.99
C CYS A 96 -7.98 -28.55 13.10
N GLY A 97 -8.33 -27.39 13.65
CA GLY A 97 -9.39 -27.22 14.64
C GLY A 97 -10.60 -26.45 14.13
N GLU A 98 -10.78 -26.40 12.80
CA GLU A 98 -11.96 -25.87 12.16
C GLU A 98 -12.52 -26.89 11.17
N ILE A 99 -13.80 -27.27 11.33
CA ILE A 99 -14.41 -28.34 10.52
C ILE A 99 -14.47 -28.00 9.02
N SER A 100 -14.47 -26.72 8.68
CA SER A 100 -14.38 -26.22 7.30
C SER A 100 -13.05 -26.54 6.63
N ARG A 101 -11.97 -26.77 7.39
CA ARG A 101 -10.63 -27.07 6.84
C ARG A 101 -10.50 -28.51 6.35
N ILE A 102 -11.36 -29.42 6.82
CA ILE A 102 -11.43 -30.79 6.28
C ILE A 102 -12.50 -30.93 5.19
N ALA A 103 -13.42 -29.96 5.09
CA ALA A 103 -14.42 -29.90 4.02
C ALA A 103 -13.71 -29.77 2.67
N GLY A 104 -14.13 -30.57 1.70
CA GLY A 104 -13.44 -30.75 0.42
C GLY A 104 -14.38 -31.33 -0.63
N ARG A 105 -13.85 -31.77 -1.77
CA ARG A 105 -14.64 -32.35 -2.88
C ARG A 105 -15.40 -33.61 -2.45
N LEU A 106 -14.86 -34.35 -1.48
CA LEU A 106 -15.47 -35.56 -0.94
C LEU A 106 -16.42 -35.31 0.24
N ASN A 107 -16.73 -34.04 0.60
CA ASN A 107 -17.56 -33.70 1.76
C ASN A 107 -17.11 -34.39 3.05
N ARG A 108 -15.78 -34.43 3.29
CA ARG A 108 -15.18 -35.19 4.40
C ARG A 108 -15.64 -34.72 5.78
N ASP A 109 -16.12 -33.49 5.90
CA ASP A 109 -16.72 -32.97 7.12
C ASP A 109 -18.06 -33.63 7.45
N GLU A 110 -18.89 -33.97 6.45
CA GLU A 110 -20.10 -34.77 6.66
C GLU A 110 -19.77 -36.19 7.09
N ILE A 111 -18.70 -36.76 6.53
CA ILE A 111 -18.21 -38.10 6.88
C ILE A 111 -17.69 -38.11 8.33
N PHE A 112 -16.89 -37.11 8.71
CA PHE A 112 -16.39 -36.95 10.07
C PHE A 112 -17.53 -36.87 11.10
N ARG A 113 -18.60 -36.12 10.80
CA ARG A 113 -19.77 -36.00 11.70
C ARG A 113 -20.54 -37.33 11.90
N LYS A 114 -20.36 -38.32 11.02
CA LYS A 114 -20.96 -39.66 11.15
C LYS A 114 -20.14 -40.60 12.04
N CYS A 115 -18.93 -40.23 12.44
CA CYS A 115 -18.09 -41.04 13.32
C CYS A 115 -18.70 -41.12 14.73
N SER A 116 -18.58 -42.28 15.39
CA SER A 116 -19.19 -42.49 16.72
C SER A 116 -18.50 -41.75 17.85
N LYS A 117 -17.21 -41.49 17.71
CA LYS A 117 -16.41 -40.72 18.65
C LYS A 117 -15.39 -39.90 17.86
N THR A 118 -15.22 -38.65 18.25
CA THR A 118 -14.39 -37.68 17.51
C THR A 118 -13.22 -37.18 18.33
N PHE A 119 -12.09 -36.99 17.65
CA PHE A 119 -10.82 -36.53 18.21
C PHE A 119 -10.28 -35.35 17.39
N CYS A 120 -9.52 -34.46 18.02
CA CYS A 120 -8.81 -33.36 17.37
C CYS A 120 -7.42 -33.19 18.00
N LEU A 121 -6.37 -33.20 17.17
CA LEU A 121 -5.00 -32.86 17.55
C LEU A 121 -4.54 -31.69 16.69
N ASP A 122 -4.18 -30.57 17.31
CA ASP A 122 -3.86 -29.34 16.57
C ASP A 122 -2.99 -28.34 17.36
N HIS A 123 -2.23 -27.51 16.66
CA HIS A 123 -1.42 -26.43 17.22
C HIS A 123 -1.81 -25.03 16.70
N HIS A 124 -2.86 -24.89 15.90
CA HIS A 124 -3.27 -23.58 15.42
C HIS A 124 -3.93 -22.73 16.53
N ALA A 125 -3.46 -21.49 16.71
CA ALA A 125 -4.02 -20.58 17.73
C ALA A 125 -5.49 -20.19 17.50
N SER A 126 -6.01 -20.32 16.28
CA SER A 126 -7.42 -20.08 15.95
C SER A 126 -8.34 -21.24 16.34
N SER A 127 -7.78 -22.39 16.70
CA SER A 127 -8.54 -23.61 16.92
C SER A 127 -9.27 -23.61 18.24
N THR A 128 -10.49 -24.17 18.21
CA THR A 128 -11.34 -24.30 19.40
C THR A 128 -11.80 -25.75 19.58
N PRO A 129 -12.00 -26.23 20.83
CA PRO A 129 -12.45 -27.60 21.06
C PRO A 129 -13.77 -27.91 20.35
N LEU A 130 -13.73 -28.81 19.36
CA LEU A 130 -14.86 -29.18 18.50
C LEU A 130 -15.16 -30.69 18.50
N ALA A 131 -14.16 -31.50 18.84
CA ALA A 131 -14.25 -32.96 18.91
C ALA A 131 -14.57 -33.43 20.34
N ASP A 132 -14.97 -34.67 20.52
CA ASP A 132 -15.29 -35.20 21.87
C ASP A 132 -14.05 -35.21 22.77
N PHE A 133 -12.88 -35.44 22.17
CA PHE A 133 -11.56 -35.31 22.79
C PHE A 133 -10.69 -34.35 21.97
N ASN A 134 -10.03 -33.40 22.62
CA ASN A 134 -9.22 -32.38 21.94
C ASN A 134 -7.87 -32.23 22.64
N VAL A 135 -6.79 -32.14 21.89
CA VAL A 135 -5.50 -31.61 22.36
C VAL A 135 -5.10 -30.50 21.41
N ILE A 136 -5.26 -29.27 21.88
CA ILE A 136 -4.94 -28.04 21.15
C ILE A 136 -3.89 -27.27 21.94
N ILE A 137 -2.66 -27.15 21.42
CA ILE A 137 -1.54 -26.48 22.10
C ILE A 137 -0.81 -25.53 21.14
N PRO A 138 -1.24 -24.26 21.08
CA PRO A 138 -0.71 -23.28 20.12
C PRO A 138 0.77 -22.91 20.26
N GLU A 139 1.38 -23.24 21.40
CA GLU A 139 2.77 -22.94 21.69
C GLU A 139 3.75 -23.94 21.02
N THR A 140 3.24 -25.01 20.44
CA THR A 140 4.06 -26.00 19.72
C THR A 140 4.30 -25.59 18.26
N ALA A 141 5.46 -25.97 17.73
CA ALA A 141 5.88 -25.57 16.40
C ALA A 141 5.19 -26.37 15.28
N ALA A 142 4.67 -27.56 15.61
CA ALA A 142 4.05 -28.49 14.67
C ALA A 142 3.12 -29.46 15.43
N THR A 143 2.01 -29.88 14.82
CA THR A 143 1.13 -30.95 15.29
C THR A 143 1.89 -32.28 15.46
N CYS A 144 2.91 -32.55 14.64
CA CYS A 144 3.80 -33.69 14.84
C CYS A 144 4.48 -33.73 16.23
N GLN A 145 4.76 -32.58 16.85
CA GLN A 145 5.26 -32.56 18.23
C GLN A 145 4.21 -33.06 19.22
N LEU A 146 2.93 -32.74 18.99
CA LEU A 146 1.82 -33.23 19.81
C LEU A 146 1.66 -34.73 19.65
N VAL A 147 1.79 -35.26 18.43
CA VAL A 147 1.76 -36.71 18.20
C VAL A 147 2.92 -37.39 18.94
N TRP A 148 4.12 -36.78 18.94
CA TRP A 148 5.25 -37.31 19.69
C TRP A 148 5.00 -37.39 21.21
N GLN A 149 4.36 -36.36 21.80
CA GLN A 149 3.96 -36.41 23.21
C GLN A 149 2.84 -37.44 23.44
N LEU A 150 1.89 -37.57 22.51
CA LEU A 150 0.83 -38.57 22.57
C LEU A 150 1.40 -40.00 22.58
N PHE A 151 2.47 -40.28 21.82
CA PHE A 151 3.14 -41.57 21.84
C PHE A 151 3.63 -41.95 23.23
N LYS A 152 4.19 -41.01 24.00
CA LYS A 152 4.61 -41.24 25.39
C LYS A 152 3.43 -41.70 26.25
N SER A 153 2.25 -41.09 26.09
CA SER A 153 1.03 -41.52 26.81
C SER A 153 0.47 -42.85 26.28
N MET A 154 0.71 -43.21 25.01
CA MET A 154 0.29 -44.48 24.41
C MET A 154 1.19 -45.67 24.73
N GLN A 155 2.45 -45.46 25.13
CA GLN A 155 3.38 -46.54 25.51
C GLN A 155 2.82 -47.45 26.62
N LYS A 156 2.04 -46.89 27.57
CA LYS A 156 1.38 -47.69 28.63
C LYS A 156 0.31 -48.66 28.10
N TYR A 157 -0.12 -48.49 26.84
CA TYR A 157 -1.05 -49.36 26.13
C TYR A 157 -0.36 -50.27 25.11
N GLY A 158 0.97 -50.43 25.21
CA GLY A 158 1.74 -51.37 24.39
C GLY A 158 2.31 -50.78 23.09
N LEU A 159 2.21 -49.47 22.88
CA LEU A 159 2.88 -48.82 21.75
C LEU A 159 4.41 -48.89 21.93
N VAL A 160 5.10 -49.40 20.92
CA VAL A 160 6.56 -49.31 20.79
C VAL A 160 6.84 -48.39 19.61
N VAL A 161 7.45 -47.23 19.88
CA VAL A 161 7.78 -46.26 18.83
C VAL A 161 8.92 -46.79 17.99
N ASP A 162 8.68 -46.95 16.70
CA ASP A 162 9.67 -47.42 15.75
C ASP A 162 10.22 -46.29 14.86
N LYS A 163 11.16 -46.66 13.99
CA LYS A 163 11.79 -45.75 13.05
C LYS A 163 10.78 -45.11 12.09
N ALA A 164 9.81 -45.85 11.56
CA ALA A 164 8.87 -45.32 10.57
C ALA A 164 7.95 -44.25 11.19
N MET A 165 7.48 -44.48 12.42
CA MET A 165 6.71 -43.50 13.19
C MET A 165 7.55 -42.22 13.42
N ALA A 166 8.82 -42.39 13.81
CA ALA A 166 9.74 -41.29 14.06
C ALA A 166 10.06 -40.48 12.80
N GLU A 167 10.27 -41.13 11.66
CA GLU A 167 10.50 -40.47 10.36
C GLU A 167 9.27 -39.67 9.91
N ALA A 168 8.06 -40.19 10.07
CA ALA A 168 6.83 -39.46 9.75
C ALA A 168 6.64 -38.22 10.64
N VAL A 169 6.93 -38.31 11.95
CA VAL A 169 6.94 -37.13 12.86
C VAL A 169 8.00 -36.12 12.44
N TYR A 170 9.18 -36.58 12.01
CA TYR A 170 10.25 -35.70 11.59
C TYR A 170 9.88 -34.87 10.35
N VAL A 171 9.13 -35.45 9.42
CA VAL A 171 8.66 -34.71 8.22
C VAL A 171 7.88 -33.47 8.63
N GLY A 172 6.91 -33.59 9.54
CA GLY A 172 6.10 -32.45 9.97
C GLY A 172 6.89 -31.40 10.73
N ILE A 173 7.76 -31.82 11.66
CA ILE A 173 8.68 -30.89 12.35
C ILE A 173 9.54 -30.15 11.34
N LEU A 174 10.08 -30.85 10.34
CA LEU A 174 10.96 -30.27 9.33
C LEU A 174 10.22 -29.26 8.44
N THR A 175 9.00 -29.57 7.99
CA THR A 175 8.25 -28.66 7.12
C THR A 175 7.78 -27.41 7.87
N ASP A 176 7.25 -27.57 9.07
CA ASP A 176 6.58 -26.48 9.78
C ASP A 176 7.56 -25.50 10.46
N THR A 177 8.78 -25.96 10.72
CA THR A 177 9.89 -25.11 11.17
C THR A 177 10.73 -24.55 10.02
N GLY A 178 10.39 -24.89 8.76
CA GLY A 178 11.19 -24.52 7.60
C GLY A 178 12.61 -25.04 7.67
N GLY A 179 12.79 -26.29 8.12
CA GLY A 179 14.10 -26.88 8.40
C GLY A 179 14.81 -26.19 9.57
N PHE A 180 14.09 -25.96 10.67
CA PHE A 180 14.57 -25.29 11.90
C PHE A 180 14.99 -23.82 11.73
N ARG A 181 14.50 -23.14 10.69
CA ARG A 181 14.87 -21.75 10.38
C ARG A 181 13.83 -20.72 10.83
N TYR A 182 12.58 -21.14 10.98
CA TYR A 182 11.48 -20.24 11.34
C TYR A 182 11.43 -19.97 12.85
N SER A 183 10.81 -18.85 13.22
CA SER A 183 10.77 -18.37 14.61
C SER A 183 9.95 -19.23 15.58
N ASN A 184 9.11 -20.13 15.06
CA ASN A 184 8.38 -21.13 15.86
C ASN A 184 9.30 -22.28 16.34
N THR A 185 10.51 -22.41 15.80
CA THR A 185 11.48 -23.42 16.24
C THR A 185 11.86 -23.23 17.72
N SER A 186 11.76 -24.28 18.53
CA SER A 186 12.00 -24.23 19.98
C SER A 186 13.05 -25.25 20.45
N ALA A 187 13.46 -25.17 21.72
CA ALA A 187 14.35 -26.19 22.30
C ALA A 187 13.73 -27.60 22.23
N GLU A 188 12.41 -27.70 22.45
CA GLU A 188 11.67 -28.96 22.36
C GLU A 188 11.75 -29.57 20.95
N THR A 189 11.66 -28.76 19.87
CA THR A 189 11.78 -29.28 18.50
C THR A 189 13.12 -29.99 18.27
N HIS A 190 14.21 -29.48 18.86
CA HIS A 190 15.54 -30.06 18.73
C HIS A 190 15.72 -31.30 19.60
N ILE A 191 15.10 -31.33 20.79
CA ILE A 191 15.09 -32.51 21.66
C ILE A 191 14.37 -33.66 20.96
N ILE A 192 13.18 -33.41 20.41
CA ILE A 192 12.42 -34.42 19.67
C ILE A 192 13.21 -34.89 18.44
N ALA A 193 13.82 -33.98 17.67
CA ALA A 193 14.68 -34.36 16.54
C ALA A 193 15.84 -35.26 16.99
N SER A 194 16.50 -34.94 18.12
CA SER A 194 17.56 -35.77 18.68
C SER A 194 17.07 -37.17 19.07
N GLU A 195 15.88 -37.27 19.67
CA GLU A 195 15.27 -38.56 20.03
C GLU A 195 14.94 -39.39 18.78
N ILE A 196 14.41 -38.74 17.74
CA ILE A 196 14.13 -39.37 16.43
C ILE A 196 15.43 -39.90 15.79
N PHE A 197 16.52 -39.13 15.84
CA PHE A 197 17.81 -39.56 15.29
C PHE A 197 18.39 -40.74 16.07
N ALA A 198 18.18 -40.79 17.39
CA ALA A 198 18.60 -41.91 18.22
C ALA A 198 17.87 -43.23 17.84
N LEU A 199 16.68 -43.14 17.23
CA LEU A 199 15.95 -44.29 16.67
C LEU A 199 16.40 -44.68 15.25
N GLY A 200 17.39 -43.98 14.68
CA GLY A 200 17.99 -44.30 13.38
C GLY A 200 17.25 -43.73 12.17
N ALA A 201 16.42 -42.70 12.35
CA ALA A 201 15.80 -41.95 11.27
C ALA A 201 16.84 -41.33 10.32
N ASP A 202 16.65 -41.49 9.01
CA ASP A 202 17.53 -40.87 8.01
C ASP A 202 17.08 -39.44 7.69
N HIS A 203 17.45 -38.53 8.58
CA HIS A 203 17.12 -37.10 8.45
C HIS A 203 17.57 -36.48 7.13
N TYR A 204 18.70 -36.94 6.57
CA TYR A 204 19.21 -36.43 5.30
C TYR A 204 18.36 -36.91 4.14
N ALA A 205 18.00 -38.19 4.09
CA ALA A 205 17.11 -38.72 3.06
C ALA A 205 15.74 -38.02 3.08
N ILE A 206 15.18 -37.78 4.28
CA ILE A 206 13.92 -37.06 4.45
C ILE A 206 14.05 -35.61 3.95
N SER A 207 15.08 -34.89 4.39
CA SER A 207 15.31 -33.50 3.97
C SER A 207 15.48 -33.38 2.46
N LYS A 208 16.26 -34.29 1.86
CA LYS A 208 16.45 -34.36 0.42
C LYS A 208 15.13 -34.62 -0.31
N GLN A 209 14.30 -35.52 0.22
CA GLN A 209 13.01 -35.84 -0.39
C GLN A 209 12.01 -34.68 -0.27
N VAL A 210 12.01 -33.95 0.85
CA VAL A 210 11.08 -32.84 1.08
C VAL A 210 11.49 -31.56 0.34
N PHE A 211 12.79 -31.23 0.31
CA PHE A 211 13.27 -29.94 -0.21
C PHE A 211 14.06 -30.01 -1.52
N GLU A 212 14.58 -31.17 -1.90
CA GLU A 212 15.51 -31.32 -3.04
C GLU A 212 15.01 -32.31 -4.11
N SER A 213 13.69 -32.50 -4.22
CA SER A 213 13.07 -33.51 -5.10
C SER A 213 12.21 -32.95 -6.24
N ASN A 214 12.24 -31.64 -6.46
CA ASN A 214 11.42 -30.98 -7.49
C ASN A 214 11.64 -31.61 -8.88
N PRO A 215 10.58 -32.11 -9.55
CA PRO A 215 10.70 -32.71 -10.87
C PRO A 215 11.22 -31.73 -11.92
N LEU A 216 12.01 -32.22 -12.88
CA LEU A 216 12.53 -31.42 -13.99
C LEU A 216 11.42 -30.73 -14.80
N ARG A 217 10.25 -31.39 -14.96
CA ARG A 217 9.07 -30.82 -15.64
C ARG A 217 8.56 -29.56 -14.94
N SER A 218 8.48 -29.58 -13.61
CA SER A 218 8.01 -28.45 -12.80
C SER A 218 9.02 -27.30 -12.85
N MET A 219 10.33 -27.61 -12.80
CA MET A 219 11.40 -26.61 -12.99
C MET A 219 11.37 -25.97 -14.40
N LYS A 220 11.16 -26.76 -15.47
CA LYS A 220 11.02 -26.22 -16.83
C LYS A 220 9.82 -25.29 -16.95
N LEU A 221 8.67 -25.70 -16.39
CA LEU A 221 7.45 -24.90 -16.41
C LEU A 221 7.66 -23.57 -15.68
N LYS A 222 8.28 -23.63 -14.51
CA LYS A 222 8.63 -22.48 -13.70
C LYS A 222 9.56 -21.51 -14.42
N PHE A 223 10.62 -22.00 -15.08
CA PHE A 223 11.48 -21.14 -15.91
C PHE A 223 10.70 -20.45 -17.04
N ALA A 224 9.78 -21.18 -17.69
CA ALA A 224 8.92 -20.59 -18.73
C ALA A 224 7.99 -19.50 -18.18
N ALA A 225 7.33 -19.75 -17.04
CA ALA A 225 6.46 -18.80 -16.39
C ALA A 225 7.23 -17.56 -15.90
N MET A 226 8.36 -17.74 -15.22
CA MET A 226 9.20 -16.63 -14.75
C MET A 226 9.75 -15.80 -15.93
N GLY A 227 10.09 -16.45 -17.04
CA GLY A 227 10.58 -15.77 -18.25
C GLY A 227 9.56 -14.83 -18.90
N VAL A 228 8.26 -15.01 -18.63
CA VAL A 228 7.18 -14.14 -19.14
C VAL A 228 6.58 -13.22 -18.08
N ALA A 229 7.18 -13.14 -16.88
CA ALA A 229 6.67 -12.29 -15.82
C ALA A 229 6.72 -10.80 -16.23
N ASP A 230 5.57 -10.13 -16.17
CA ASP A 230 5.43 -8.70 -16.45
C ASP A 230 5.38 -7.92 -15.13
N PHE A 231 6.23 -6.89 -15.04
CA PHE A 231 6.36 -6.03 -13.88
C PHE A 231 5.75 -4.66 -14.15
N SER A 232 4.99 -4.13 -13.19
CA SER A 232 4.38 -2.81 -13.32
C SER A 232 4.27 -2.05 -11.98
N CYS A 233 3.89 -0.77 -12.07
CA CYS A 233 3.76 0.14 -10.91
C CYS A 233 5.06 0.25 -10.08
N GLY A 234 6.18 0.50 -10.76
CA GLY A 234 7.50 0.56 -10.12
C GLY A 234 7.94 -0.79 -9.57
N ASN A 235 7.70 -1.87 -10.32
CA ASN A 235 8.01 -3.27 -9.98
C ASN A 235 7.27 -3.82 -8.74
N ARG A 236 6.15 -3.18 -8.36
CA ARG A 236 5.32 -3.59 -7.22
C ARG A 236 4.25 -4.63 -7.57
N ILE A 237 3.94 -4.77 -8.85
CA ILE A 237 3.09 -5.84 -9.35
C ILE A 237 3.95 -6.73 -10.21
N ALA A 238 3.83 -8.04 -9.99
CA ALA A 238 4.37 -9.05 -10.88
C ALA A 238 3.23 -9.98 -11.31
N ILE A 239 2.96 -10.03 -12.62
CA ILE A 239 1.98 -10.94 -13.20
C ILE A 239 2.67 -11.91 -14.14
N THR A 240 2.42 -13.19 -13.96
CA THR A 240 2.90 -14.26 -14.84
C THR A 240 1.74 -15.18 -15.21
N TYR A 241 1.96 -16.09 -16.13
CA TYR A 241 0.96 -17.02 -16.58
C TYR A 241 1.56 -18.37 -16.99
N VAL A 242 0.71 -19.39 -16.98
CA VAL A 242 0.97 -20.73 -17.51
C VAL A 242 -0.10 -21.03 -18.55
N ASP A 243 0.33 -21.28 -19.78
CA ASP A 243 -0.53 -21.66 -20.89
C ASP A 243 -0.32 -23.12 -21.33
N SER A 244 -1.22 -23.61 -22.17
CA SER A 244 -1.17 -24.96 -22.74
C SER A 244 0.13 -25.27 -23.51
N LYS A 245 0.78 -24.27 -24.11
CA LYS A 245 2.05 -24.45 -24.84
C LYS A 245 3.21 -24.67 -23.89
N MET A 246 3.25 -23.94 -22.77
CA MET A 246 4.26 -24.10 -21.72
C MET A 246 4.17 -25.48 -21.08
N LEU A 247 2.94 -25.92 -20.74
CA LEU A 247 2.69 -27.27 -20.20
C LEU A 247 3.23 -28.36 -21.14
N LYS A 248 2.86 -28.28 -22.43
CA LYS A 248 3.32 -29.23 -23.45
C LYS A 248 4.85 -29.23 -23.61
N SER A 249 5.47 -28.05 -23.60
CA SER A 249 6.92 -27.91 -23.80
C SER A 249 7.72 -28.40 -22.59
N ALA A 250 7.18 -28.22 -21.39
CA ALA A 250 7.78 -28.69 -20.14
C ALA A 250 7.55 -30.19 -19.90
N GLY A 251 6.55 -30.80 -20.56
CA GLY A 251 6.06 -32.13 -20.20
C GLY A 251 5.37 -32.13 -18.84
N ALA A 252 4.66 -31.04 -18.54
CA ALA A 252 4.08 -30.74 -17.24
C ALA A 252 2.55 -30.71 -17.30
N THR A 253 1.93 -30.81 -16.13
CA THR A 253 0.50 -30.65 -15.87
C THR A 253 0.24 -29.33 -15.13
N LEU A 254 -1.03 -28.93 -14.99
CA LEU A 254 -1.37 -27.73 -14.21
C LEU A 254 -0.96 -27.84 -12.75
N LYS A 255 -0.88 -29.05 -12.18
CA LYS A 255 -0.39 -29.29 -10.81
C LYS A 255 1.07 -28.84 -10.63
N ASP A 256 1.89 -28.99 -11.68
CA ASP A 256 3.30 -28.56 -11.65
C ASP A 256 3.48 -27.03 -11.60
N SER A 257 2.39 -26.25 -11.70
CA SER A 257 2.43 -24.78 -11.62
C SER A 257 2.25 -24.23 -10.20
N ASP A 258 1.95 -25.10 -9.22
CA ASP A 258 1.77 -24.68 -7.84
C ASP A 258 3.10 -24.20 -7.24
N GLY A 259 3.04 -23.18 -6.38
CA GLY A 259 4.24 -22.50 -5.83
C GLY A 259 4.79 -21.35 -6.69
N ILE A 260 4.48 -21.27 -7.99
CA ILE A 260 5.03 -20.22 -8.86
C ILE A 260 4.64 -18.81 -8.37
N VAL A 261 3.41 -18.61 -7.87
CA VAL A 261 2.96 -17.29 -7.40
C VAL A 261 3.68 -16.87 -6.11
N GLU A 262 3.97 -17.82 -5.21
CA GLU A 262 4.74 -17.59 -3.99
C GLU A 262 6.17 -17.14 -4.33
N GLU A 263 6.77 -17.74 -5.35
CA GLU A 263 8.13 -17.40 -5.77
C GLU A 263 8.25 -16.07 -6.49
N VAL A 264 7.25 -15.71 -7.28
CA VAL A 264 7.19 -14.37 -7.84
C VAL A 264 6.97 -13.33 -6.73
N ARG A 265 6.25 -13.69 -5.66
CA ARG A 265 6.01 -12.80 -4.52
C ARG A 265 7.27 -12.50 -3.71
N ILE A 266 8.25 -13.40 -3.59
CA ILE A 266 9.41 -13.14 -2.71
C ILE A 266 10.33 -12.01 -3.21
N ILE A 267 10.24 -11.63 -4.49
CA ILE A 267 11.00 -10.51 -5.07
C ILE A 267 10.77 -9.25 -4.23
N ASP A 268 11.83 -8.62 -3.70
CA ASP A 268 11.77 -7.52 -2.72
C ASP A 268 10.75 -6.42 -3.09
N SER A 269 10.84 -5.89 -4.31
CA SER A 269 9.99 -4.80 -4.76
C SER A 269 8.51 -5.17 -4.94
N VAL A 270 8.17 -6.46 -5.08
CA VAL A 270 6.82 -6.92 -5.39
C VAL A 270 5.92 -6.84 -4.17
N GLU A 271 4.85 -6.07 -4.26
CA GLU A 271 3.76 -6.03 -3.27
C GLU A 271 2.67 -7.06 -3.61
N VAL A 272 2.36 -7.27 -4.90
CA VAL A 272 1.36 -8.25 -5.34
C VAL A 272 1.91 -9.12 -6.47
N ALA A 273 1.87 -10.43 -6.27
CA ALA A 273 2.12 -11.44 -7.29
C ALA A 273 0.80 -12.05 -7.79
N CYS A 274 0.72 -12.30 -9.09
CA CYS A 274 -0.44 -12.90 -9.74
C CYS A 274 0.01 -13.95 -10.76
N LEU A 275 -0.59 -15.14 -10.69
CA LEU A 275 -0.40 -16.23 -11.63
C LEU A 275 -1.73 -16.54 -12.32
N CYS A 276 -1.75 -16.48 -13.66
CA CYS A 276 -2.89 -16.87 -14.48
C CYS A 276 -2.66 -18.25 -15.11
N LYS A 277 -3.54 -19.22 -14.86
CA LYS A 277 -3.41 -20.62 -15.30
C LYS A 277 -4.51 -20.97 -16.31
N GLU A 278 -4.15 -21.18 -17.57
CA GLU A 278 -5.10 -21.61 -18.62
C GLU A 278 -5.61 -23.03 -18.33
N GLN A 279 -6.94 -23.18 -18.29
CA GLN A 279 -7.62 -24.46 -18.12
C GLN A 279 -7.93 -25.09 -19.48
N ALA A 280 -8.25 -26.39 -19.49
CA ALA A 280 -8.57 -27.12 -20.70
C ALA A 280 -9.82 -26.60 -21.44
N ASP A 281 -10.77 -25.99 -20.72
CA ASP A 281 -11.97 -25.36 -21.28
C ASP A 281 -11.74 -23.93 -21.80
N GLY A 282 -10.50 -23.43 -21.73
CA GLY A 282 -10.12 -22.07 -22.12
C GLY A 282 -10.40 -20.99 -21.07
N SER A 283 -10.97 -21.36 -19.91
CA SER A 283 -11.05 -20.47 -18.76
C SER A 283 -9.68 -20.29 -18.10
N VAL A 284 -9.54 -19.27 -17.24
CA VAL A 284 -8.26 -18.92 -16.60
C VAL A 284 -8.46 -18.87 -15.10
N LYS A 285 -7.80 -19.78 -14.38
CA LYS A 285 -7.72 -19.76 -12.93
C LYS A 285 -6.62 -18.80 -12.49
N VAL A 286 -6.95 -17.86 -11.63
CA VAL A 286 -6.04 -16.82 -11.16
C VAL A 286 -5.71 -17.05 -9.69
N SER A 287 -4.43 -17.03 -9.37
CA SER A 287 -3.91 -17.08 -7.99
C SER A 287 -3.18 -15.78 -7.68
N MET A 288 -3.53 -15.13 -6.59
CA MET A 288 -2.94 -13.86 -6.15
C MET A 288 -2.37 -13.99 -4.74
N ARG A 289 -1.24 -13.30 -4.52
CA ARG A 289 -0.60 -13.18 -3.21
C ARG A 289 -0.11 -11.75 -3.00
N SER A 290 -0.31 -11.19 -1.81
CA SER A 290 0.26 -9.88 -1.45
C SER A 290 1.17 -9.94 -0.22
N LYS A 291 2.13 -9.01 -0.12
CA LYS A 291 3.07 -8.96 1.01
C LYS A 291 2.47 -8.23 2.20
N THR A 292 2.20 -6.93 2.07
CA THR A 292 1.94 -6.10 3.24
C THR A 292 0.52 -5.61 3.33
N SER A 293 -0.01 -4.97 2.29
CA SER A 293 -1.10 -4.00 2.44
C SER A 293 -2.23 -4.24 1.44
N VAL A 294 -1.97 -4.69 0.20
CA VAL A 294 -3.01 -4.86 -0.82
C VAL A 294 -3.93 -6.03 -0.51
N ASP A 295 -5.22 -5.78 -0.29
CA ASP A 295 -6.21 -6.82 -0.08
C ASP A 295 -6.60 -7.51 -1.40
N VAL A 296 -6.01 -8.67 -1.67
CA VAL A 296 -6.27 -9.44 -2.90
C VAL A 296 -7.61 -10.18 -2.89
N SER A 297 -8.24 -10.37 -1.72
CA SER A 297 -9.56 -11.00 -1.64
C SER A 297 -10.63 -10.16 -2.34
N LYS A 298 -10.52 -8.82 -2.24
CA LYS A 298 -11.41 -7.88 -2.92
C LYS A 298 -11.33 -8.01 -4.44
N ILE A 299 -10.15 -8.30 -4.97
CA ILE A 299 -9.96 -8.51 -6.41
C ILE A 299 -10.59 -9.85 -6.81
N GLY A 300 -10.37 -10.90 -6.04
CA GLY A 300 -11.00 -12.21 -6.27
C GLY A 300 -12.52 -12.15 -6.31
N MET A 301 -13.14 -11.44 -5.36
CA MET A 301 -14.60 -11.28 -5.26
C MET A 301 -15.23 -10.61 -6.51
N LYS A 302 -14.51 -9.73 -7.21
CA LYS A 302 -15.00 -9.10 -8.46
C LYS A 302 -15.23 -10.10 -9.59
N PHE A 303 -14.55 -11.25 -9.53
CA PHE A 303 -14.59 -12.30 -10.55
C PHE A 303 -15.18 -13.60 -9.99
N SER A 304 -16.16 -13.49 -9.09
CA SER A 304 -16.84 -14.64 -8.46
C SER A 304 -15.88 -15.62 -7.77
N GLY A 305 -14.72 -15.13 -7.32
CA GLY A 305 -13.77 -15.86 -6.50
C GLY A 305 -13.77 -15.38 -5.06
N GLY A 306 -12.65 -15.58 -4.36
CA GLY A 306 -12.51 -15.23 -2.95
C GLY A 306 -11.17 -15.66 -2.36
N GLY A 307 -11.08 -15.59 -1.04
CA GLY A 307 -9.90 -15.97 -0.27
C GLY A 307 -9.64 -15.00 0.88
N HIS A 308 -8.39 -14.95 1.33
CA HIS A 308 -7.92 -14.08 2.40
C HIS A 308 -7.29 -12.80 1.85
N LYS A 309 -7.12 -11.80 2.74
CA LYS A 309 -6.52 -10.51 2.39
C LYS A 309 -5.17 -10.62 1.68
N ARG A 310 -4.38 -11.64 2.00
CA ARG A 310 -3.02 -11.86 1.47
C ARG A 310 -2.91 -12.97 0.43
N ALA A 311 -3.96 -13.75 0.24
CA ALA A 311 -3.98 -14.91 -0.64
C ALA A 311 -5.40 -15.16 -1.13
N ALA A 312 -5.64 -14.97 -2.43
CA ALA A 312 -6.98 -15.12 -3.01
C ALA A 312 -6.89 -15.69 -4.43
N GLY A 313 -8.01 -16.15 -4.96
CA GLY A 313 -8.11 -16.60 -6.33
C GLY A 313 -9.49 -16.36 -6.94
N CYS A 314 -9.57 -16.51 -8.25
CA CYS A 314 -10.81 -16.43 -9.02
C CYS A 314 -10.67 -17.19 -10.34
N THR A 315 -11.79 -17.36 -11.05
CA THR A 315 -11.80 -17.96 -12.39
C THR A 315 -12.38 -16.96 -13.38
N ILE A 316 -11.60 -16.63 -14.42
CA ILE A 316 -11.99 -15.71 -15.48
C ILE A 316 -12.30 -16.53 -16.74
N HIS A 317 -13.55 -16.46 -17.21
CA HIS A 317 -14.02 -17.17 -18.40
C HIS A 317 -13.67 -16.39 -19.69
N LYS A 318 -12.37 -16.17 -19.91
CA LYS A 318 -11.80 -15.46 -21.07
C LYS A 318 -10.45 -16.06 -21.45
N PRO A 319 -10.00 -15.94 -22.71
CA PRO A 319 -8.66 -16.37 -23.11
C PRO A 319 -7.55 -15.75 -22.24
N ILE A 320 -6.45 -16.48 -22.05
CA ILE A 320 -5.35 -16.09 -21.15
C ILE A 320 -4.81 -14.67 -21.38
N ALA A 321 -4.69 -14.24 -22.63
CA ALA A 321 -4.23 -12.89 -22.96
C ALA A 321 -5.19 -11.79 -22.46
N GLU A 322 -6.50 -12.03 -22.54
CA GLU A 322 -7.51 -11.11 -22.01
C GLU A 322 -7.55 -11.13 -20.48
N ALA A 323 -7.47 -12.32 -19.87
CA ALA A 323 -7.45 -12.48 -18.42
C ALA A 323 -6.25 -11.78 -17.78
N VAL A 324 -5.04 -11.95 -18.35
CA VAL A 324 -3.82 -11.25 -17.90
C VAL A 324 -3.99 -9.73 -18.01
N LYS A 325 -4.54 -9.22 -19.11
CA LYS A 325 -4.79 -7.78 -19.30
C LYS A 325 -5.78 -7.23 -18.26
N LEU A 326 -6.85 -7.98 -17.97
CA LEU A 326 -7.85 -7.61 -16.99
C LEU A 326 -7.26 -7.57 -15.57
N MET A 327 -6.54 -8.63 -15.19
CA MET A 327 -5.86 -8.71 -13.89
C MET A 327 -4.82 -7.60 -13.72
N LYS A 328 -4.04 -7.30 -14.76
CA LYS A 328 -3.08 -6.18 -14.74
C LYS A 328 -3.77 -4.84 -14.43
N SER A 329 -4.98 -4.61 -14.95
CA SER A 329 -5.76 -3.41 -14.67
C SER A 329 -6.25 -3.36 -13.21
N GLU A 330 -6.81 -4.47 -12.71
CA GLU A 330 -7.35 -4.55 -11.35
C GLU A 330 -6.27 -4.46 -10.27
N LEU A 331 -5.16 -5.18 -10.47
CA LEU A 331 -4.01 -5.15 -9.56
C LEU A 331 -3.40 -3.74 -9.52
N LYS A 332 -3.32 -3.08 -10.68
CA LYS A 332 -2.87 -1.69 -10.77
C LYS A 332 -3.78 -0.76 -9.97
N ALA A 333 -5.09 -0.88 -10.14
CA ALA A 333 -6.04 -0.07 -9.38
C ALA A 333 -5.91 -0.31 -7.87
N ALA A 334 -5.71 -1.56 -7.44
CA ALA A 334 -5.53 -1.91 -6.03
C ALA A 334 -4.23 -1.36 -5.43
N VAL A 335 -3.11 -1.46 -6.16
CA VAL A 335 -1.81 -0.91 -5.73
C VAL A 335 -1.81 0.62 -5.77
N GLU A 336 -2.46 1.26 -6.75
CA GLU A 336 -2.60 2.72 -6.81
C GLU A 336 -3.54 3.25 -5.71
N ALA A 337 -4.54 2.47 -5.29
CA ALA A 337 -5.49 2.86 -4.24
C ALA A 337 -4.84 2.96 -2.84
N GLU A 338 -3.68 2.34 -2.62
CA GLU A 338 -2.91 2.50 -1.38
C GLU A 338 -2.27 3.88 -1.22
N TYR A 339 -2.07 4.63 -2.31
CA TYR A 339 -1.29 5.87 -2.28
C TYR A 339 -2.16 7.06 -2.65
N TYR A 340 -2.77 7.64 -1.62
CA TYR A 340 -3.37 8.96 -1.74
C TYR A 340 -3.01 9.82 -0.54
N GLY A 341 -2.59 11.03 -0.85
CA GLY A 341 -2.17 12.01 0.14
C GLY A 341 -1.52 13.19 -0.56
N ILE A 342 -0.78 13.98 0.19
CA ILE A 342 -0.19 15.22 -0.29
C ILE A 342 1.30 15.19 0.02
N ILE A 343 2.13 15.53 -0.95
CA ILE A 343 3.54 15.81 -0.71
C ILE A 343 3.72 17.32 -0.79
N ASN A 344 4.35 17.90 0.21
CA ASN A 344 4.74 19.30 0.20
C ASN A 344 6.11 19.43 -0.47
N ILE A 345 6.17 19.93 -1.70
CA ILE A 345 7.42 20.01 -2.47
C ILE A 345 7.97 21.44 -2.40
N ASN A 346 9.27 21.59 -2.12
CA ASN A 346 10.01 22.80 -2.42
C ASN A 346 10.44 22.76 -3.89
N LYS A 347 9.76 23.54 -4.74
CA LYS A 347 10.05 23.59 -6.18
C LYS A 347 11.35 24.35 -6.43
N ALA A 348 12.29 23.71 -7.14
CA ALA A 348 13.50 24.35 -7.65
C ALA A 348 13.18 25.39 -8.76
N PRO A 349 14.07 26.33 -9.06
CA PRO A 349 13.90 27.24 -10.20
C PRO A 349 14.06 26.51 -11.54
N ASN A 350 13.81 27.20 -12.66
CA ASN A 350 13.94 26.67 -14.03
C ASN A 350 13.01 25.48 -14.35
N MET A 351 11.92 25.32 -13.62
CA MET A 351 10.94 24.27 -13.88
C MET A 351 9.52 24.75 -13.60
N THR A 352 8.55 24.27 -14.36
CA THR A 352 7.12 24.57 -14.12
C THR A 352 6.56 23.69 -13.00
N SER A 353 5.41 24.07 -12.43
CA SER A 353 4.67 23.18 -11.52
C SER A 353 4.24 21.86 -12.20
N HIS A 354 4.08 21.85 -13.52
CA HIS A 354 3.73 20.62 -14.26
C HIS A 354 4.92 19.67 -14.39
N ASP A 355 6.15 20.19 -14.45
CA ASP A 355 7.36 19.37 -14.46
C ASP A 355 7.52 18.62 -13.14
N VAL A 356 7.24 19.28 -12.01
CA VAL A 356 7.19 18.62 -10.68
C VAL A 356 6.17 17.47 -10.69
N VAL A 357 4.96 17.73 -11.18
CA VAL A 357 3.91 16.70 -11.29
C VAL A 357 4.37 15.52 -12.16
N ALA A 358 5.06 15.79 -13.27
CA ALA A 358 5.59 14.76 -14.16
C ALA A 358 6.68 13.91 -13.49
N ILE A 359 7.57 14.51 -12.71
CA ILE A 359 8.60 13.82 -11.93
C ILE A 359 7.94 12.88 -10.91
N ILE A 360 7.01 13.39 -10.09
CA ILE A 360 6.30 12.60 -9.06
C ILE A 360 5.52 11.44 -9.71
N ARG A 361 4.80 11.70 -10.81
CA ARG A 361 4.08 10.68 -11.57
C ARG A 361 5.00 9.55 -12.03
N ARG A 362 6.20 9.88 -12.52
CA ARG A 362 7.18 8.89 -12.99
C ARG A 362 7.77 8.09 -11.83
N LYS A 363 8.20 8.77 -10.76
CA LYS A 363 8.82 8.14 -9.59
C LYS A 363 7.90 7.19 -8.84
N LEU A 364 6.62 7.56 -8.68
CA LEU A 364 5.65 6.74 -7.97
C LEU A 364 4.91 5.75 -8.89
N GLY A 365 4.98 5.91 -10.21
CA GLY A 365 4.21 5.11 -11.17
C GLY A 365 2.69 5.38 -11.13
N ILE A 366 2.25 6.45 -10.45
CA ILE A 366 0.84 6.81 -10.24
C ILE A 366 0.43 7.84 -11.28
N LYS A 367 -0.58 7.52 -12.11
CA LYS A 367 -1.05 8.45 -13.16
C LYS A 367 -1.69 9.72 -12.60
N LYS A 368 -2.50 9.57 -11.55
CA LYS A 368 -3.35 10.63 -10.99
C LYS A 368 -2.56 11.47 -10.00
N VAL A 369 -1.95 12.56 -10.47
CA VAL A 369 -1.17 13.51 -9.68
C VAL A 369 -1.51 14.93 -10.13
N GLY A 370 -1.67 15.86 -9.19
CA GLY A 370 -1.98 17.27 -9.44
C GLY A 370 -1.44 18.18 -8.35
N HIS A 371 -1.47 19.49 -8.53
CA HIS A 371 -0.92 20.47 -7.58
C HIS A 371 -1.99 21.48 -7.11
N THR A 372 -1.78 22.10 -5.95
CA THR A 372 -2.74 23.08 -5.38
C THR A 372 -2.57 24.52 -5.87
N GLY A 373 -1.67 24.77 -6.84
CA GLY A 373 -1.60 26.05 -7.53
C GLY A 373 -0.25 26.25 -8.22
N THR A 374 -0.26 26.97 -9.34
CA THR A 374 0.93 27.16 -10.18
C THR A 374 1.93 28.12 -9.53
N LEU A 375 3.21 27.80 -9.69
CA LEU A 375 4.35 28.70 -9.53
C LEU A 375 4.98 28.91 -10.91
N ASP A 376 5.34 30.15 -11.22
CA ASP A 376 6.06 30.48 -12.44
C ASP A 376 7.42 29.76 -12.48
N PRO A 377 8.02 29.52 -13.66
CA PRO A 377 9.28 28.78 -13.78
C PRO A 377 10.42 29.32 -12.92
N MET A 378 10.53 30.64 -12.81
CA MET A 378 11.50 31.33 -11.96
C MET A 378 11.19 31.24 -10.47
N ALA A 379 9.93 31.05 -10.08
CA ALA A 379 9.55 31.07 -8.67
C ALA A 379 9.96 29.76 -7.98
N THR A 380 10.38 29.81 -6.72
CA THR A 380 10.71 28.63 -5.91
C THR A 380 9.77 28.48 -4.72
N GLY A 381 9.94 27.43 -3.92
CA GLY A 381 9.24 27.26 -2.66
C GLY A 381 8.05 26.30 -2.73
N VAL A 382 7.18 26.41 -1.73
CA VAL A 382 6.10 25.48 -1.40
C VAL A 382 5.19 25.19 -2.58
N LEU A 383 5.06 23.94 -2.99
CA LEU A 383 4.13 23.43 -3.99
C LEU A 383 3.51 22.13 -3.48
N PRO A 384 2.32 22.19 -2.87
CA PRO A 384 1.62 20.98 -2.45
C PRO A 384 1.15 20.19 -3.67
N VAL A 385 1.54 18.91 -3.72
CA VAL A 385 1.25 17.96 -4.80
C VAL A 385 0.37 16.85 -4.25
N ALA A 386 -0.87 16.76 -4.74
CA ALA A 386 -1.82 15.72 -4.39
C ALA A 386 -1.63 14.47 -5.26
N ILE A 387 -1.63 13.30 -4.64
CA ILE A 387 -1.38 11.99 -5.27
C ILE A 387 -2.63 11.12 -5.18
N GLY A 388 -2.88 10.34 -6.23
CA GLY A 388 -3.98 9.39 -6.27
C GLY A 388 -5.33 10.08 -6.06
N ASN A 389 -6.13 9.54 -5.14
CA ASN A 389 -7.45 10.09 -4.85
C ASN A 389 -7.44 11.44 -4.12
N ALA A 390 -6.30 11.86 -3.56
CA ALA A 390 -6.16 13.19 -2.97
C ALA A 390 -6.35 14.32 -3.98
N THR A 391 -6.10 14.07 -5.27
CA THR A 391 -6.34 15.06 -6.34
C THR A 391 -7.78 15.55 -6.39
N ARG A 392 -8.75 14.75 -5.91
CA ARG A 392 -10.16 15.17 -5.80
C ARG A 392 -10.37 16.26 -4.74
N PHE A 393 -9.48 16.36 -3.76
CA PHE A 393 -9.61 17.25 -2.60
C PHE A 393 -8.77 18.53 -2.74
N ILE A 394 -8.10 18.76 -3.87
CA ILE A 394 -7.26 19.94 -4.13
C ILE A 394 -7.98 21.27 -3.81
N GLU A 395 -9.25 21.39 -4.17
CA GLU A 395 -10.04 22.61 -3.92
C GLU A 395 -10.26 22.93 -2.43
N TYR A 396 -10.14 21.93 -1.56
CA TYR A 396 -10.25 22.11 -0.11
C TYR A 396 -8.90 22.42 0.54
N LEU A 397 -7.80 22.14 -0.17
CA LEU A 397 -6.42 22.37 0.28
C LEU A 397 -5.89 23.74 -0.15
N ASP A 398 -6.27 24.21 -1.34
CA ASP A 398 -5.94 25.56 -1.82
C ASP A 398 -6.78 26.60 -1.09
N LYS A 399 -6.38 26.92 0.15
CA LYS A 399 -6.91 28.10 0.84
C LYS A 399 -6.55 29.35 0.03
N ASP A 400 -7.44 30.34 0.12
CA ASP A 400 -7.29 31.63 -0.53
C ASP A 400 -6.12 32.47 0.01
N VAL A 401 -5.14 31.92 0.75
CA VAL A 401 -4.04 32.67 1.37
C VAL A 401 -2.68 32.06 1.05
N LYS A 402 -1.78 32.88 0.53
CA LYS A 402 -0.40 32.51 0.16
C LYS A 402 0.56 33.54 0.74
N THR A 403 1.76 33.10 1.11
CA THR A 403 2.83 33.99 1.59
C THR A 403 4.03 33.86 0.67
N TYR A 404 4.53 35.00 0.24
CA TYR A 404 5.66 35.11 -0.67
C TYR A 404 6.73 36.01 -0.08
N VAL A 405 7.97 35.74 -0.44
CA VAL A 405 9.09 36.66 -0.31
C VAL A 405 9.57 36.97 -1.73
N ALA A 406 9.73 38.24 -2.06
CA ALA A 406 10.13 38.69 -3.39
C ALA A 406 11.15 39.80 -3.31
N GLY A 407 12.07 39.82 -4.28
CA GLY A 407 13.00 40.93 -4.45
C GLY A 407 12.46 42.00 -5.38
N VAL A 408 12.73 43.24 -5.00
CA VAL A 408 12.31 44.44 -5.72
C VAL A 408 13.54 45.13 -6.25
N LYS A 409 13.56 45.37 -7.57
CA LYS A 409 14.59 46.14 -8.25
C LYS A 409 13.94 47.36 -8.89
N LEU A 410 14.39 48.55 -8.49
CA LEU A 410 13.85 49.84 -8.91
C LEU A 410 14.55 50.37 -10.17
N GLY A 411 13.87 51.27 -10.87
CA GLY A 411 14.39 51.99 -12.04
C GLY A 411 14.40 51.20 -13.34
N ILE A 412 13.77 50.02 -13.39
CA ILE A 412 13.65 49.22 -14.62
C ILE A 412 12.24 48.64 -14.73
N MET A 413 11.75 48.50 -15.96
CA MET A 413 10.53 47.76 -16.32
C MET A 413 10.83 46.78 -17.45
N THR A 414 10.28 45.57 -17.37
CA THR A 414 10.38 44.53 -18.38
C THR A 414 9.00 44.10 -18.87
N ASP A 415 8.92 43.46 -20.03
CA ASP A 415 7.68 42.96 -20.62
C ASP A 415 7.00 41.84 -19.81
N THR A 416 7.79 41.06 -19.05
CA THR A 416 7.30 40.02 -18.13
C THR A 416 7.04 40.53 -16.72
N LEU A 417 7.43 41.77 -16.39
CA LEU A 417 7.47 42.37 -15.04
C LEU A 417 8.42 41.66 -14.04
N ASP A 418 9.32 40.84 -14.56
CA ASP A 418 10.38 40.18 -13.82
C ASP A 418 11.71 40.27 -14.58
N ILE A 419 12.82 39.96 -13.91
CA ILE A 419 14.17 40.10 -14.50
C ILE A 419 14.46 39.11 -15.65
N TRP A 420 13.55 38.20 -15.99
CA TRP A 420 13.70 37.30 -17.13
C TRP A 420 13.20 37.91 -18.44
N GLY A 421 12.45 39.01 -18.37
CA GLY A 421 11.92 39.72 -19.54
C GLY A 421 12.92 40.67 -20.18
N GLU A 422 12.57 41.16 -21.37
CA GLU A 422 13.34 42.19 -22.05
C GLU A 422 13.02 43.57 -21.46
N SER A 423 14.03 44.42 -21.30
CA SER A 423 13.85 45.77 -20.75
C SER A 423 13.05 46.63 -21.71
N VAL A 424 11.90 47.11 -21.23
CA VAL A 424 11.01 48.03 -21.94
C VAL A 424 11.31 49.48 -21.58
N HIS A 425 11.75 49.70 -20.34
CA HIS A 425 12.16 51.01 -19.84
C HIS A 425 13.26 50.86 -18.78
N ASP A 426 14.28 51.73 -18.85
CA ASP A 426 15.41 51.74 -17.92
C ASP A 426 15.73 53.18 -17.50
N SER A 427 15.24 53.55 -16.32
CA SER A 427 15.39 54.87 -15.72
C SER A 427 16.54 54.94 -14.70
N ARG A 428 17.33 53.87 -14.52
CA ARG A 428 18.42 53.77 -13.52
C ARG A 428 19.49 54.86 -13.64
N ASN A 429 19.72 55.37 -14.86
CA ASN A 429 20.72 56.41 -15.13
C ASN A 429 20.16 57.84 -15.13
N ILE A 430 18.85 58.01 -15.01
CA ILE A 430 18.17 59.30 -15.23
C ILE A 430 17.93 60.03 -13.91
N ASN A 431 17.72 59.31 -12.80
CA ASN A 431 17.66 59.87 -11.45
C ASN A 431 18.22 58.85 -10.44
N LYS A 432 19.34 59.16 -9.77
CA LYS A 432 19.71 58.46 -8.52
C LYS A 432 18.74 58.93 -7.43
N ILE A 433 17.53 58.37 -7.42
CA ILE A 433 16.58 58.60 -6.34
C ILE A 433 17.04 57.72 -5.17
N ASP A 434 17.57 58.35 -4.14
CA ASP A 434 17.82 57.69 -2.86
C ASP A 434 16.48 57.59 -2.13
N PHE A 435 15.85 56.40 -2.18
CA PHE A 435 14.58 56.18 -1.51
C PHE A 435 14.84 55.94 -0.03
N ASP A 436 14.42 56.88 0.82
CA ASP A 436 14.41 56.68 2.26
C ASP A 436 13.57 55.44 2.62
N THR A 437 14.09 54.60 3.50
CA THR A 437 13.43 53.37 3.99
C THR A 437 12.04 53.67 4.55
N GLU A 438 11.86 54.80 5.24
CA GLU A 438 10.53 55.20 5.73
C GLU A 438 9.53 55.44 4.60
N LEU A 439 9.96 56.03 3.48
CA LEU A 439 9.11 56.27 2.33
C LEU A 439 8.68 54.93 1.69
N ILE A 440 9.61 54.00 1.52
CA ILE A 440 9.32 52.66 0.99
C ILE A 440 8.29 51.96 1.89
N ILE A 441 8.52 51.94 3.21
CA ILE A 441 7.60 51.32 4.17
C ILE A 441 6.22 51.97 4.09
N LYS A 442 6.12 53.30 4.11
CA LYS A 442 4.85 54.02 3.98
C LYS A 442 4.13 53.69 2.67
N THR A 443 4.87 53.55 1.57
CA THR A 443 4.31 53.24 0.25
C THR A 443 3.78 51.81 0.18
N ILE A 444 4.56 50.80 0.56
CA ILE A 444 4.09 49.40 0.49
C ILE A 444 2.87 49.16 1.38
N GLN A 445 2.75 49.85 2.52
CA GLN A 445 1.60 49.71 3.42
C GLN A 445 0.28 50.18 2.78
N LYS A 446 0.32 51.09 1.79
CA LYS A 446 -0.90 51.54 1.06
C LYS A 446 -1.59 50.39 0.31
N PHE A 447 -0.85 49.35 -0.05
CA PHE A 447 -1.38 48.18 -0.77
C PHE A 447 -2.07 47.16 0.15
N LYS A 448 -1.98 47.33 1.48
CA LYS A 448 -2.65 46.46 2.45
C LYS A 448 -4.17 46.67 2.38
N GLY A 449 -4.92 45.57 2.31
CA GLY A 449 -6.37 45.59 2.13
C GLY A 449 -6.81 45.03 0.79
N VAL A 450 -8.01 45.39 0.34
CA VAL A 450 -8.57 44.96 -0.94
C VAL A 450 -8.15 45.96 -2.01
N ILE A 451 -7.46 45.49 -3.05
CA ILE A 451 -7.02 46.32 -4.18
C ILE A 451 -7.45 45.71 -5.51
N GLU A 452 -7.57 46.56 -6.53
CA GLU A 452 -7.74 46.11 -7.91
C GLU A 452 -6.37 45.95 -8.56
N GLN A 453 -6.08 44.74 -9.03
CA GLN A 453 -4.81 44.42 -9.67
C GLN A 453 -5.05 44.04 -11.12
N GLU A 454 -4.25 44.63 -12.00
CA GLU A 454 -4.14 44.20 -13.39
C GLU A 454 -3.14 43.04 -13.50
N PRO A 455 -3.58 41.86 -13.97
CA PRO A 455 -2.69 40.74 -14.27
C PRO A 455 -1.56 41.11 -15.25
N PRO A 456 -0.40 40.42 -15.19
CA PRO A 456 0.61 40.55 -16.22
C PRO A 456 0.17 39.86 -17.52
N MET A 457 0.68 40.37 -18.64
CA MET A 457 0.39 39.84 -19.97
C MET A 457 0.86 38.38 -20.13
N TYR A 458 2.03 38.04 -19.57
CA TYR A 458 2.52 36.66 -19.52
C TYR A 458 1.88 35.85 -18.37
N SER A 459 0.55 35.70 -18.38
CA SER A 459 -0.19 34.91 -17.39
C SER A 459 -1.13 33.87 -18.02
N ALA A 460 -1.55 32.90 -17.21
CA ALA A 460 -2.42 31.81 -17.65
C ALA A 460 -3.92 32.16 -17.67
N ILE A 461 -4.28 33.42 -17.40
CA ILE A 461 -5.68 33.89 -17.41
C ILE A 461 -6.22 33.83 -18.83
N LYS A 462 -7.48 33.42 -18.97
CA LYS A 462 -8.15 33.39 -20.26
C LYS A 462 -8.96 34.66 -20.49
N VAL A 463 -8.77 35.26 -21.66
CA VAL A 463 -9.61 36.32 -22.23
C VAL A 463 -10.06 35.81 -23.61
N ASP A 464 -11.36 35.88 -23.89
CA ASP A 464 -11.97 35.35 -25.12
C ASP A 464 -11.54 33.91 -25.50
N GLY A 465 -11.38 33.07 -24.48
CA GLY A 465 -11.04 31.64 -24.63
C GLY A 465 -9.55 31.32 -24.82
N LYS A 466 -8.70 32.30 -25.14
CA LYS A 466 -7.23 32.18 -25.25
C LYS A 466 -6.55 32.66 -23.97
N LYS A 467 -5.35 32.17 -23.65
CA LYS A 467 -4.61 32.64 -22.45
C LYS A 467 -3.82 33.92 -22.76
N LEU A 468 -3.65 34.82 -21.80
CA LEU A 468 -2.93 36.09 -22.00
C LEU A 468 -1.50 35.90 -22.54
N TYR A 469 -0.75 34.89 -22.07
CA TYR A 469 0.58 34.62 -22.64
C TYR A 469 0.56 34.20 -24.13
N GLU A 470 -0.57 33.70 -24.64
CA GLU A 470 -0.71 33.31 -26.05
C GLU A 470 -0.86 34.54 -26.95
N TYR A 471 -1.47 35.62 -26.44
CA TYR A 471 -1.50 36.92 -27.09
C TYR A 471 -0.13 37.59 -27.03
N ALA A 472 0.57 37.53 -25.89
CA ALA A 472 1.92 38.09 -25.71
C ALA A 472 2.91 37.54 -26.75
N ARG A 473 2.92 36.21 -26.95
CA ARG A 473 3.78 35.53 -27.93
C ARG A 473 3.48 35.85 -29.38
N LYS A 474 2.30 36.41 -29.65
CA LYS A 474 1.86 36.82 -30.99
C LYS A 474 1.88 38.33 -31.19
N GLU A 475 2.33 39.08 -30.17
CA GLU A 475 2.29 40.55 -30.15
C GLU A 475 0.88 41.10 -30.42
N GLU A 476 -0.17 40.36 -30.01
CA GLU A 476 -1.57 40.77 -30.15
C GLU A 476 -1.98 41.60 -28.92
N GLU A 477 -2.51 42.81 -29.13
CA GLU A 477 -3.08 43.64 -28.06
C GLU A 477 -4.44 43.09 -27.58
N VAL A 478 -4.65 43.10 -26.26
CA VAL A 478 -5.91 42.70 -25.62
C VAL A 478 -6.13 43.50 -24.35
N GLU A 479 -7.38 43.88 -24.08
CA GLU A 479 -7.75 44.54 -22.83
C GLU A 479 -7.66 43.54 -21.66
N ILE A 480 -6.83 43.84 -20.66
CA ILE A 480 -6.61 42.95 -19.53
C ILE A 480 -7.61 43.26 -18.40
N PRO A 481 -8.52 42.33 -18.05
CA PRO A 481 -9.50 42.59 -17.00
C PRO A 481 -8.82 42.68 -15.62
N LYS A 482 -9.06 43.79 -14.93
CA LYS A 482 -8.67 43.97 -13.52
C LYS A 482 -9.46 43.05 -12.61
N ARG A 483 -8.85 42.64 -11.50
CA ARG A 483 -9.51 41.80 -10.48
C ARG A 483 -9.23 42.28 -9.07
N LYS A 484 -10.16 41.99 -8.16
CA LYS A 484 -9.99 42.26 -6.74
C LYS A 484 -9.14 41.17 -6.10
N ILE A 485 -8.04 41.59 -5.46
CA ILE A 485 -7.21 40.75 -4.60
C ILE A 485 -7.13 41.38 -3.21
N LYS A 486 -6.72 40.61 -2.21
CA LYS A 486 -6.53 41.09 -0.85
C LYS A 486 -5.10 40.87 -0.39
N ILE A 487 -4.40 41.94 -0.04
CA ILE A 487 -3.14 41.87 0.70
C ILE A 487 -3.49 41.88 2.18
N PHE A 488 -3.31 40.75 2.84
CA PHE A 488 -3.54 40.63 4.28
C PHE A 488 -2.42 41.28 5.08
N ASP A 489 -1.20 41.15 4.59
CA ASP A 489 -0.02 41.74 5.20
C ASP A 489 1.09 41.94 4.17
N ILE A 490 1.89 42.99 4.36
CA ILE A 490 3.06 43.30 3.54
C ILE A 490 4.12 43.92 4.43
N GLU A 491 5.35 43.40 4.34
CA GLU A 491 6.47 43.74 5.22
C GLU A 491 7.69 44.07 4.35
N TYR A 492 8.35 45.18 4.67
CA TYR A 492 9.66 45.54 4.10
C TYR A 492 10.74 44.70 4.77
N ILE A 493 11.68 44.20 3.97
CA ILE A 493 12.83 43.46 4.45
C ILE A 493 14.08 44.12 3.86
N ASP A 494 14.95 44.56 4.76
CA ASP A 494 16.23 45.17 4.39
C ASP A 494 17.16 44.15 3.75
N LYS A 495 17.84 44.54 2.67
CA LYS A 495 18.74 43.62 1.95
C LYS A 495 19.96 43.20 2.78
N GLY A 496 20.36 44.00 3.77
CA GLY A 496 21.41 43.69 4.73
C GLY A 496 20.99 42.68 5.79
N ASN A 497 19.69 42.45 6.00
CA ASN A 497 19.18 41.48 6.97
C ASN A 497 19.15 40.06 6.39
N LYS A 498 20.34 39.54 6.11
CA LYS A 498 20.57 38.25 5.48
C LYS A 498 19.98 37.09 6.30
N GLU A 499 20.29 37.03 7.60
CA GLU A 499 19.84 35.96 8.51
C GLU A 499 18.31 35.80 8.49
N TYR A 500 17.56 36.90 8.60
CA TYR A 500 16.09 36.85 8.54
C TYR A 500 15.58 36.34 7.19
N LEU A 501 16.25 36.69 6.09
CA LEU A 501 15.90 36.20 4.77
C LEU A 501 16.18 34.69 4.63
N GLU A 502 17.30 34.20 5.17
CA GLU A 502 17.62 32.77 5.19
C GLU A 502 16.60 31.98 6.00
N ASP A 503 16.24 32.46 7.18
CA ASP A 503 15.24 31.81 8.05
C ASP A 503 13.87 31.73 7.38
N LEU A 504 13.47 32.79 6.66
CA LEU A 504 12.19 32.83 5.98
C LEU A 504 12.12 31.94 4.75
N THR A 505 13.22 31.82 4.00
CA THR A 505 13.22 31.23 2.65
C THR A 505 13.98 29.92 2.54
N GLY A 506 14.83 29.59 3.53
CA GLY A 506 15.81 28.52 3.46
C GLY A 506 16.97 28.79 2.49
N ILE A 507 17.08 30.01 1.94
CA ILE A 507 18.11 30.37 0.95
C ILE A 507 19.31 30.96 1.68
N ARG A 508 20.47 30.31 1.59
CA ARG A 508 21.74 30.86 2.09
C ARG A 508 22.25 32.00 1.20
N THR A 509 22.74 33.06 1.83
CA THR A 509 23.21 34.31 1.22
C THR A 509 24.74 34.43 1.13
N GLU A 510 25.50 33.54 1.78
CA GLU A 510 26.97 33.53 1.75
C GLU A 510 27.56 32.29 1.06
N LEU A 511 28.61 32.51 0.27
CA LEU A 511 29.54 31.46 -0.19
C LEU A 511 30.54 31.20 0.94
N THR A 512 30.28 30.22 1.81
CA THR A 512 31.34 29.68 2.64
C THR A 512 32.16 28.70 1.78
N GLY A 513 33.41 29.08 1.50
CA GLY A 513 34.24 28.46 0.49
C GLY A 513 34.55 26.98 0.71
N ILE A 514 34.68 26.26 -0.41
CA ILE A 514 35.68 25.22 -0.72
C ILE A 514 35.81 25.26 -2.25
N GLY A 515 37.06 25.22 -2.73
CA GLY A 515 37.42 25.35 -4.14
C GLY A 515 36.82 24.28 -5.04
N ASP A 516 37.00 24.49 -6.35
CA ASP A 516 36.67 23.67 -7.53
C ASP A 516 36.61 22.13 -7.39
N ASP A 517 35.76 21.61 -6.50
CA ASP A 517 35.40 20.21 -6.38
C ASP A 517 33.95 20.01 -6.85
N PRO A 518 33.72 19.41 -8.03
CA PRO A 518 32.38 19.13 -8.56
C PRO A 518 31.58 18.12 -7.72
N THR A 519 32.19 17.50 -6.69
CA THR A 519 31.59 16.42 -5.90
C THR A 519 31.18 16.79 -4.48
N SER A 520 31.48 18.01 -4.00
CA SER A 520 30.90 18.54 -2.74
C SER A 520 29.50 19.16 -2.92
N MET A 521 28.83 18.80 -4.02
CA MET A 521 27.44 19.09 -4.35
C MET A 521 26.49 18.43 -3.34
N ILE A 522 26.24 19.09 -2.21
CA ILE A 522 24.91 18.99 -1.61
C ILE A 522 23.95 19.51 -2.69
N ALA A 523 23.22 18.57 -3.27
CA ALA A 523 22.53 18.70 -4.54
C ALA A 523 21.62 19.95 -4.64
N GLY A 524 21.71 20.64 -5.77
CA GLY A 524 20.55 21.28 -6.40
C GLY A 524 20.50 22.81 -6.40
N THR A 525 21.37 23.51 -5.68
CA THR A 525 21.28 24.97 -5.59
C THR A 525 22.09 25.67 -6.69
N LYS A 526 21.61 25.59 -7.95
CA LYS A 526 21.48 26.85 -8.71
C LYS A 526 20.31 27.62 -8.09
N ASN A 527 20.40 27.90 -6.79
CA ASN A 527 19.44 28.73 -6.11
C ASN A 527 19.59 30.10 -6.71
N ILE A 528 18.46 30.63 -7.15
CA ILE A 528 18.30 32.06 -7.37
C ILE A 528 18.82 32.71 -6.10
N ARG A 529 20.00 33.31 -6.20
CA ARG A 529 20.54 34.12 -5.13
C ARG A 529 19.52 35.24 -4.93
N PRO A 530 19.25 35.70 -3.70
CA PRO A 530 18.92 37.10 -3.53
C PRO A 530 20.01 37.83 -4.29
N ASP A 531 19.68 38.36 -5.45
CA ASP A 531 20.68 38.94 -6.31
C ASP A 531 21.19 40.19 -5.61
N ASP A 532 22.49 40.48 -5.72
CA ASP A 532 23.03 41.78 -5.31
C ASP A 532 22.36 42.95 -6.07
N GLU A 533 21.47 42.63 -7.03
CA GLU A 533 20.70 43.57 -7.84
C GLU A 533 19.35 43.97 -7.25
N SER A 534 18.87 43.32 -6.18
CA SER A 534 17.66 43.75 -5.47
C SER A 534 17.98 44.96 -4.60
N ASP A 535 17.13 45.99 -4.67
CA ASP A 535 17.26 47.17 -3.81
C ASP A 535 16.74 46.86 -2.39
N PHE A 536 15.65 46.10 -2.29
CA PHE A 536 15.08 45.60 -1.05
C PHE A 536 14.21 44.36 -1.30
N TYR A 537 13.75 43.74 -0.22
CA TYR A 537 12.84 42.59 -0.27
C TYR A 537 11.49 42.93 0.33
N ILE A 538 10.44 42.24 -0.12
CA ILE A 538 9.11 42.31 0.49
C ILE A 538 8.61 40.92 0.85
N LYS A 539 7.96 40.81 1.99
CA LYS A 539 7.18 39.63 2.37
C LYS A 539 5.70 39.96 2.32
N VAL A 540 4.96 39.21 1.52
CA VAL A 540 3.58 39.50 1.18
C VAL A 540 2.70 38.30 1.51
N LYS A 541 1.73 38.50 2.41
CA LYS A 541 0.64 37.57 2.67
C LYS A 541 -0.59 38.04 1.91
N CYS A 542 -0.98 37.30 0.87
CA CYS A 542 -2.00 37.75 -0.08
C CYS A 542 -3.03 36.67 -0.41
N SER A 543 -4.11 37.10 -1.07
CA SER A 543 -5.14 36.20 -1.53
C SER A 543 -4.72 35.38 -2.75
N ARG A 544 -5.42 34.29 -3.04
CA ARG A 544 -5.24 33.59 -4.33
C ARG A 544 -5.41 34.55 -5.51
N GLY A 545 -4.72 34.26 -6.61
CA GLY A 545 -4.78 35.06 -7.83
C GLY A 545 -3.99 36.37 -7.78
N THR A 546 -3.27 36.66 -6.69
CA THR A 546 -2.34 37.79 -6.61
C THR A 546 -1.09 37.50 -7.43
N TYR A 547 -0.68 38.45 -8.28
CA TYR A 547 0.57 38.41 -9.04
C TYR A 547 1.55 39.35 -8.36
N VAL A 548 2.57 38.78 -7.72
CA VAL A 548 3.54 39.56 -6.92
C VAL A 548 4.34 40.52 -7.82
N ARG A 549 4.69 40.11 -9.04
CA ARG A 549 5.30 41.00 -10.05
C ARG A 549 4.45 42.22 -10.42
N SER A 550 3.14 42.05 -10.58
CA SER A 550 2.23 43.20 -10.81
C SER A 550 2.18 44.11 -9.59
N LEU A 551 2.15 43.54 -8.38
CA LEU A 551 2.20 44.33 -7.14
C LEU A 551 3.51 45.13 -7.05
N ILE A 552 4.65 44.55 -7.43
CA ILE A 552 5.94 45.23 -7.44
C ILE A 552 5.96 46.39 -8.45
N ARG A 553 5.46 46.17 -9.67
CA ARG A 553 5.25 47.24 -10.65
C ARG A 553 4.43 48.38 -10.06
N ASP A 554 3.28 48.06 -9.44
CA ASP A 554 2.38 49.07 -8.87
C ASP A 554 3.05 49.84 -7.70
N ILE A 555 3.86 49.16 -6.88
CA ILE A 555 4.69 49.79 -5.84
C ILE A 555 5.71 50.75 -6.47
N GLY A 556 6.38 50.35 -7.56
CA GLY A 556 7.28 51.21 -8.31
C GLY A 556 6.59 52.49 -8.77
N CYS A 557 5.43 52.35 -9.42
CA CYS A 557 4.64 53.49 -9.90
C CYS A 557 4.26 54.45 -8.76
N GLU A 558 3.85 53.92 -7.61
CA GLU A 558 3.51 54.71 -6.42
C GLU A 558 4.73 55.40 -5.79
N LEU A 559 5.93 54.82 -5.93
CA LEU A 559 7.21 55.44 -5.58
C LEU A 559 7.66 56.49 -6.61
N GLY A 560 7.00 56.59 -7.77
CA GLY A 560 7.39 57.49 -8.85
C GLY A 560 8.56 56.98 -9.70
N THR A 561 8.78 55.66 -9.75
CA THR A 561 9.81 55.00 -10.55
C THR A 561 9.27 53.72 -11.19
N ASP A 562 10.09 53.01 -11.95
CA ASP A 562 9.76 51.66 -12.42
C ASP A 562 10.23 50.61 -11.40
N ALA A 563 9.63 49.43 -11.42
CA ALA A 563 10.10 48.31 -10.64
C ALA A 563 9.82 46.96 -11.30
N VAL A 564 10.75 46.02 -11.12
CA VAL A 564 10.60 44.61 -11.52
C VAL A 564 10.87 43.67 -10.36
N MET A 565 10.31 42.47 -10.47
CA MET A 565 10.57 41.38 -9.54
C MET A 565 11.85 40.64 -9.92
N SER A 566 12.84 40.59 -9.03
CA SER A 566 14.11 39.87 -9.26
C SER A 566 14.00 38.37 -8.94
N PHE A 567 13.37 38.02 -7.83
CA PHE A 567 13.09 36.64 -7.48
C PHE A 567 11.78 36.50 -6.72
N LEU A 568 11.31 35.27 -6.58
CA LEU A 568 10.08 34.94 -5.86
C LEU A 568 10.19 33.58 -5.17
N VAL A 569 9.96 33.55 -3.86
CA VAL A 569 9.85 32.33 -3.05
C VAL A 569 8.47 32.28 -2.42
N ARG A 570 7.72 31.20 -2.66
CA ARG A 570 6.49 30.93 -1.91
C ARG A 570 6.83 30.20 -0.63
N THR A 571 6.80 30.91 0.51
CA THR A 571 7.12 30.33 1.81
C THR A 571 5.94 29.62 2.46
N LYS A 572 4.70 29.96 2.06
CA LYS A 572 3.49 29.31 2.56
C LYS A 572 2.36 29.25 1.52
N SER A 573 1.62 28.15 1.51
CA SER A 573 0.37 27.99 0.76
C SER A 573 -0.66 27.28 1.64
N GLY A 574 -1.67 28.01 2.15
CA GLY A 574 -2.59 27.43 3.14
C GLY A 574 -1.87 26.94 4.39
N GLU A 575 -2.04 25.67 4.74
CA GLU A 575 -1.39 25.01 5.90
C GLU A 575 -0.02 24.36 5.55
N PHE A 576 0.49 24.60 4.34
CA PHE A 576 1.79 24.10 3.89
C PHE A 576 2.86 25.17 4.00
N SER A 577 3.95 24.87 4.70
CA SER A 577 5.11 25.74 4.95
C SER A 577 6.36 25.23 4.24
N ILE A 578 7.30 26.12 3.91
CA ILE A 578 8.57 25.75 3.26
C ILE A 578 9.47 24.93 4.18
N THR A 579 9.35 25.11 5.50
CA THR A 579 10.04 24.34 6.54
C THR A 579 9.69 22.85 6.52
N ASP A 580 8.47 22.53 6.07
CA ASP A 580 7.94 21.17 6.05
C ASP A 580 7.99 20.59 4.62
N ALA A 581 8.73 21.22 3.70
CA ALA A 581 8.75 20.88 2.30
C ALA A 581 10.00 20.08 1.93
N CYS A 582 9.83 18.98 1.20
CA CYS A 582 10.94 18.20 0.67
C CYS A 582 11.46 18.80 -0.64
N ASN A 583 12.77 18.82 -0.83
CA ASN A 583 13.36 19.36 -2.04
C ASN A 583 13.08 18.43 -3.23
N ILE A 584 12.63 19.00 -4.35
CA ILE A 584 12.38 18.22 -5.57
C ILE A 584 13.62 17.48 -6.09
N ASP A 585 14.83 18.00 -5.86
CA ASP A 585 16.06 17.34 -6.26
C ASP A 585 16.37 16.12 -5.40
N GLU A 586 16.07 16.16 -4.09
CA GLU A 586 16.14 14.97 -3.22
C GLU A 586 15.16 13.89 -3.70
N ILE A 587 13.93 14.29 -4.05
CA ILE A 587 12.92 13.36 -4.59
C ILE A 587 13.40 12.67 -5.87
N LYS A 588 14.20 13.34 -6.72
CA LYS A 588 14.74 12.73 -7.95
C LYS A 588 15.74 11.61 -7.65
N GLU A 589 16.41 11.63 -6.51
CA GLU A 589 17.38 10.62 -6.11
C GLU A 589 16.77 9.48 -5.27
N LEU A 590 15.62 9.72 -4.65
CA LEU A 590 14.96 8.73 -3.79
C LEU A 590 14.25 7.61 -4.56
N ASP A 591 14.26 6.41 -3.97
CA ASP A 591 13.43 5.28 -4.40
C ASP A 591 11.95 5.52 -4.07
N SER A 592 11.07 4.87 -4.84
CA SER A 592 9.61 5.00 -4.71
C SER A 592 9.09 4.66 -3.31
N ASN A 593 9.77 3.78 -2.57
CA ASN A 593 9.42 3.43 -1.20
C ASN A 593 9.73 4.57 -0.21
N LYS A 594 10.88 5.25 -0.35
CA LYS A 594 11.25 6.35 0.55
C LYS A 594 10.44 7.62 0.30
N ILE A 595 10.00 7.85 -0.94
CA ILE A 595 9.12 8.99 -1.27
C ILE A 595 7.79 8.91 -0.48
N LYS A 596 7.37 7.70 -0.06
CA LYS A 596 6.13 7.49 0.71
C LYS A 596 6.15 8.17 2.06
N ASP A 597 7.32 8.26 2.69
CA ASP A 597 7.48 8.84 4.02
C ASP A 597 7.15 10.34 4.04
N PHE A 598 7.15 10.98 2.86
CA PHE A 598 6.78 12.39 2.69
C PHE A 598 5.30 12.62 2.36
N ILE A 599 4.50 11.55 2.19
CA ILE A 599 3.07 11.66 1.88
C ILE A 599 2.31 11.87 3.19
N VAL A 600 1.69 13.04 3.33
CA VAL A 600 0.82 13.34 4.48
C VAL A 600 -0.65 13.04 4.17
N PRO A 601 -1.46 12.65 5.19
CA PRO A 601 -2.90 12.44 5.03
C PRO A 601 -3.63 13.69 4.53
N ILE A 602 -4.69 13.50 3.74
CA ILE A 602 -5.44 14.60 3.09
C ILE A 602 -6.04 15.56 4.13
N ASP A 603 -6.66 15.00 5.17
CA ASP A 603 -7.39 15.66 6.23
C ASP A 603 -6.47 16.38 7.23
N SER A 604 -5.21 15.95 7.36
CA SER A 604 -4.23 16.55 8.28
C SER A 604 -3.95 18.03 8.02
N LYS A 605 -4.25 18.53 6.81
CA LYS A 605 -4.07 19.93 6.39
C LYS A 605 -5.40 20.64 6.12
N ILE A 606 -6.53 20.05 6.50
CA ILE A 606 -7.89 20.63 6.39
C ILE A 606 -8.44 20.90 7.80
N ASN A 607 -8.06 22.03 8.37
CA ASN A 607 -8.28 22.31 9.80
C ASN A 607 -9.56 23.14 10.07
N TYR A 608 -10.28 23.54 9.02
CA TYR A 608 -11.39 24.49 9.09
C TYR A 608 -12.77 23.85 8.91
N MET A 609 -12.83 22.55 8.61
CA MET A 609 -14.08 21.80 8.47
C MET A 609 -14.36 21.04 9.75
N GLY A 610 -15.64 20.98 10.15
CA GLY A 610 -16.08 20.09 11.22
C GLY A 610 -15.91 18.61 10.84
N ARG A 611 -15.86 17.73 11.85
CA ARG A 611 -15.72 16.28 11.66
C ARG A 611 -17.01 15.54 12.02
N ILE A 612 -17.32 14.49 11.27
CA ILE A 612 -18.44 13.57 11.52
C ILE A 612 -17.91 12.14 11.53
N GLN A 613 -18.29 11.37 12.56
CA GLN A 613 -17.97 9.96 12.68
C GLN A 613 -19.21 9.09 12.45
N LEU A 614 -19.09 8.10 11.55
CA LEU A 614 -20.15 7.17 11.18
C LEU A 614 -19.95 5.80 11.83
N GLU A 615 -21.04 5.05 11.97
CA GLU A 615 -21.01 3.60 12.23
C GLU A 615 -20.49 2.81 11.01
N ASP A 616 -20.04 1.56 11.21
CA ASP A 616 -19.45 0.76 10.13
C ASP A 616 -20.43 0.48 8.98
N SER A 617 -21.69 0.17 9.30
CA SER A 617 -22.75 -0.07 8.31
C SER A 617 -23.06 1.19 7.48
N ASP A 618 -23.09 2.35 8.12
CA ASP A 618 -23.33 3.63 7.47
C ASP A 618 -22.09 4.17 6.73
N SER A 619 -20.89 3.77 7.14
CA SER A 619 -19.63 4.08 6.43
C SER A 619 -19.64 3.48 5.02
N ILE A 620 -20.03 2.22 4.89
CA ILE A 620 -20.17 1.54 3.58
C ILE A 620 -21.20 2.28 2.72
N LYS A 621 -22.34 2.62 3.30
CA LYS A 621 -23.41 3.34 2.61
C LYS A 621 -22.94 4.71 2.11
N PHE A 622 -22.20 5.46 2.93
CA PHE A 622 -21.63 6.76 2.58
C PHE A 622 -20.62 6.65 1.43
N GLN A 623 -19.70 5.68 1.48
CA GLN A 623 -18.69 5.47 0.44
C GLN A 623 -19.29 5.10 -0.92
N ASN A 624 -20.44 4.42 -0.91
CA ASN A 624 -21.23 4.14 -2.11
C ASN A 624 -22.06 5.35 -2.62
N GLY A 625 -21.88 6.54 -2.03
CA GLY A 625 -22.58 7.77 -2.40
C GLY A 625 -23.99 7.90 -1.81
N GLY A 626 -24.37 6.99 -0.89
CA GLY A 626 -25.68 7.00 -0.24
C GLY A 626 -25.83 8.13 0.78
N LYS A 627 -27.10 8.45 1.13
CA LYS A 627 -27.44 9.38 2.22
C LYS A 627 -27.46 8.65 3.55
N VAL A 628 -26.79 9.20 4.56
CA VAL A 628 -26.78 8.70 5.94
C VAL A 628 -27.64 9.59 6.83
N SER A 629 -28.43 9.01 7.72
CA SER A 629 -29.27 9.78 8.67
C SER A 629 -28.39 10.42 9.73
N LEU A 630 -28.58 11.71 10.04
CA LEU A 630 -27.84 12.37 11.12
C LEU A 630 -28.11 11.74 12.50
N LYS A 631 -29.24 11.03 12.66
CA LYS A 631 -29.56 10.28 13.89
C LYS A 631 -28.58 9.13 14.17
N ASN A 632 -27.85 8.68 13.15
CA ASN A 632 -26.92 7.56 13.22
C ASN A 632 -25.46 8.00 13.36
N ILE A 633 -25.22 9.31 13.56
CA ILE A 633 -23.87 9.84 13.73
C ILE A 633 -23.41 9.60 15.17
N LYS A 634 -22.26 8.93 15.33
CA LYS A 634 -21.62 8.70 16.63
C LYS A 634 -21.12 9.99 17.27
N ARG A 635 -20.50 10.85 16.45
CA ARG A 635 -19.89 12.10 16.91
C ARG A 635 -19.90 13.15 15.81
N LYS A 636 -20.23 14.39 16.19
CA LYS A 636 -20.12 15.58 15.36
C LYS A 636 -19.37 16.65 16.18
N ASP A 637 -18.23 17.13 15.68
CA ASP A 637 -17.53 18.24 16.33
C ASP A 637 -18.35 19.54 16.21
N ALA A 638 -18.19 20.47 17.17
CA ALA A 638 -18.92 21.73 17.20
C ALA A 638 -18.67 22.57 15.93
N GLU A 639 -19.68 23.34 15.49
CA GLU A 639 -19.58 24.18 14.30
C GLU A 639 -18.46 25.22 14.47
N THR A 640 -17.47 25.19 13.58
CA THR A 640 -16.39 26.18 13.56
C THR A 640 -16.95 27.53 13.12
N SER A 641 -16.87 28.52 14.02
CA SER A 641 -17.35 29.89 13.86
C SER A 641 -16.61 30.64 12.74
N SER A 642 -17.13 30.58 11.51
CA SER A 642 -16.74 31.51 10.44
C SER A 642 -17.90 31.77 9.47
N SER A 643 -17.93 32.98 8.90
CA SER A 643 -19.11 33.62 8.31
C SER A 643 -19.27 33.46 6.78
N ASP A 644 -18.90 32.33 6.16
CA ASP A 644 -19.03 32.12 4.70
C ASP A 644 -19.95 30.95 4.28
N ASP A 645 -20.66 31.09 3.15
CA ASP A 645 -21.72 30.19 2.63
C ASP A 645 -21.25 28.77 2.19
N LYS A 646 -19.96 28.44 2.31
CA LYS A 646 -19.40 27.08 2.12
C LYS A 646 -19.70 26.11 3.29
N ARG A 647 -20.63 26.49 4.18
CA ARG A 647 -20.70 26.14 5.61
C ARG A 647 -21.33 24.79 6.02
N ASN A 648 -21.59 23.86 5.09
CA ASN A 648 -22.23 22.57 5.43
C ASN A 648 -21.44 21.32 5.03
N ILE A 649 -20.16 21.44 4.70
CA ILE A 649 -19.30 20.29 4.36
C ILE A 649 -18.44 19.90 5.56
N TYR A 650 -18.44 18.60 5.87
CA TYR A 650 -17.74 17.99 6.99
C TYR A 650 -16.75 16.95 6.47
N LEU A 651 -15.65 16.78 7.21
CA LEU A 651 -14.76 15.63 7.07
C LEU A 651 -15.45 14.42 7.71
N VAL A 652 -15.52 13.29 7.01
CA VAL A 652 -16.28 12.11 7.43
C VAL A 652 -15.34 10.95 7.71
N TYR A 653 -15.55 10.24 8.82
CA TYR A 653 -14.68 9.18 9.34
C TYR A 653 -15.47 7.93 9.71
N ASN A 654 -14.80 6.77 9.76
CA ASN A 654 -15.40 5.51 10.23
C ASN A 654 -15.42 5.38 11.76
N SER A 655 -15.98 4.26 12.24
CA SER A 655 -16.34 4.09 13.65
C SER A 655 -15.19 3.70 14.58
N LEU A 656 -14.10 3.11 14.05
CA LEU A 656 -13.05 2.47 14.84
C LEU A 656 -11.68 3.17 14.82
N ASP A 657 -11.31 3.95 13.79
CA ASP A 657 -9.87 4.26 13.57
C ASP A 657 -9.52 5.70 13.11
N GLN A 658 -10.46 6.66 13.14
CA GLN A 658 -10.25 7.97 12.49
C GLN A 658 -9.88 7.87 11.00
N ASP A 659 -10.27 6.80 10.31
CA ASP A 659 -9.99 6.68 8.88
C ASP A 659 -10.86 7.65 8.10
N PHE A 660 -10.21 8.58 7.40
CA PHE A 660 -10.86 9.58 6.58
C PHE A 660 -11.58 8.93 5.38
N LEU A 661 -12.90 9.04 5.34
CA LEU A 661 -13.77 8.51 4.29
C LEU A 661 -14.01 9.50 3.14
N GLY A 662 -13.76 10.79 3.38
CA GLY A 662 -13.97 11.87 2.43
C GLY A 662 -14.77 13.03 3.02
N THR A 663 -15.43 13.82 2.17
CA THR A 663 -16.26 14.96 2.57
C THR A 663 -17.74 14.70 2.34
N GLY A 664 -18.57 15.14 3.29
CA GLY A 664 -20.01 15.01 3.25
C GLY A 664 -20.72 16.31 3.57
N ARG A 665 -21.84 16.57 2.90
CA ARG A 665 -22.66 17.76 3.11
C ARG A 665 -23.92 17.43 3.89
N ILE A 666 -24.24 18.23 4.91
CA ILE A 666 -25.53 18.15 5.57
C ILE A 666 -26.60 18.76 4.66
N VAL A 667 -27.65 17.98 4.36
CA VAL A 667 -28.81 18.39 3.56
C VAL A 667 -30.10 18.19 4.36
N ASP A 668 -31.04 19.12 4.18
CA ASP A 668 -32.36 19.14 4.82
C ASP A 668 -32.33 19.12 6.37
N GLY A 669 -31.16 19.42 6.97
CA GLY A 669 -30.91 19.30 8.41
C GLY A 669 -31.06 17.87 8.96
N LYS A 670 -31.17 16.86 8.09
CA LYS A 670 -31.55 15.48 8.47
C LYS A 670 -30.61 14.41 7.94
N TYR A 671 -29.90 14.68 6.85
CA TYR A 671 -29.05 13.69 6.19
C TYR A 671 -27.66 14.23 5.91
N LEU A 672 -26.66 13.35 6.03
CA LEU A 672 -25.32 13.52 5.48
C LEU A 672 -25.30 12.90 4.07
N LYS A 673 -25.10 13.72 3.05
CA LYS A 673 -24.92 13.29 1.66
C LYS A 673 -23.44 13.33 1.31
N ALA A 674 -22.92 12.27 0.70
CA ALA A 674 -21.55 12.25 0.19
C ALA A 674 -21.31 13.35 -0.86
N GLU A 675 -20.23 14.12 -0.70
CA GLU A 675 -19.78 15.14 -1.65
C GLU A 675 -18.57 14.61 -2.44
N LYS A 676 -17.52 14.18 -1.73
CA LYS A 676 -16.36 13.49 -2.31
C LYS A 676 -15.97 12.30 -1.43
N VAL A 677 -15.96 11.11 -2.01
CA VAL A 677 -15.65 9.86 -1.28
C VAL A 677 -14.26 9.35 -1.64
N LEU A 678 -13.57 8.79 -0.66
CA LEU A 678 -12.40 7.95 -0.87
C LEU A 678 -12.87 6.50 -1.08
N PRO A 679 -12.58 5.89 -2.23
CA PRO A 679 -12.86 4.48 -2.44
C PRO A 679 -11.96 3.64 -1.52
N ARG A 680 -12.52 2.65 -0.83
CA ARG A 680 -11.82 1.66 -0.02
C ARG A 680 -11.74 0.31 -0.72
#